data_AF-A0A538SGX7-F1
#
_entry.id   AF-A0A538SGX7-F1
#
_cell.length_a   1.000
_cell.length_b   1.000
_cell.length_c   1.000
_cell.angle_alpha   90.00
_cell.angle_beta   90.00
_cell.angle_gamma   90.00
#
_symmetry.space_group_name_H-M   'P 1'
#
loop_
_entity.id
_entity.type
_entity.pdbx_description
1 polymer ?
#
loop_
_entity_poly.entity_id
_entity_poly.type
_entity_poly.pdbx_seq_one_letter_code
_entity_poly.pdbx_strand_id
1 'polypeptide(L)'
;MARLGEGRETSARPPLCYIPRVSATRKPLLVWDGDCSFCRRWIARWQRATGDRVEYAPYQTAAPLFPAIPLQRFKRSVQLIEPGDRLSQGAEAVFRALAYAPGRGWPLALYQRVPFFAPTSEALYWIVARNRRLFSFLTRIAYGSHVVPPGDAFTTWVFLRLLGAIYAIAFISLWTQITGLVGSKGIMPAAAYLEAVRGHYGLVRYWLLPTFAWLNASDLALHAMCAAGAVLGLLLVAGIAPILTLVGCFALYLSLANVCGEFLWFQWDSLLLETGFLAIFLAPWRELSRPGSDPAPPRSVLWMMRWLLFRLMFSSAVVKITSGDPSWRHLTALQYHYETQCLPPWTAWYAHHLPAWFQRWSAISMFAIEGIAPFLIVAPRRIRMLGAAAMTLLQALILLTGNYCFFNLLALALIVLLLDDAVWPLSWRGRVARLDASAPRMTRGRWPGWATGPVTVAILVMSLAPLVGTFRIPPARLGPLVFLNEIAAPLRVVSGYGLFAVMTTRRQEIVVEGSQEGRIWLPYEFRYKPGDVKRRPRFVAPHQPRLDWQMWFAALGDFRSSPWYLGFCQRLLEGSRPVLGLLASNPFPAAPPRYVRGVLYDYHFTDAATRRATGAWWRREESGRFGPVLTLVDGQLVAVPEGGVRRR
;
A
#
# COMPACT_ATOMS: atom_id res chain seq x y z
N MET A 1 -0.42 97.39 -1.62
CA MET A 1 0.46 97.91 -2.68
C MET A 1 0.55 96.83 -3.76
N ALA A 2 -0.37 96.73 -4.71
CA ALA A 2 -0.62 97.60 -5.87
C ALA A 2 0.50 97.59 -6.92
N ARG A 3 0.14 97.12 -8.13
CA ARG A 3 0.74 97.16 -9.50
C ARG A 3 0.98 95.74 -10.04
N LEU A 4 0.13 95.12 -10.87
CA LEU A 4 -0.46 95.48 -12.18
C LEU A 4 0.58 95.84 -13.27
N GLY A 5 0.52 95.06 -14.35
CA GLY A 5 1.24 95.16 -15.63
C GLY A 5 1.07 93.83 -16.38
N GLU A 6 -0.11 93.61 -16.98
CA GLU A 6 -0.40 93.78 -18.42
C GLU A 6 -0.03 92.56 -19.28
N GLY A 7 -1.04 92.04 -19.96
CA GLY A 7 -0.97 90.81 -20.74
C GLY A 7 -0.61 91.02 -22.21
N ARG A 8 -0.31 89.91 -22.86
CA ARG A 8 -0.54 89.69 -24.28
C ARG A 8 -0.88 88.23 -24.51
N GLU A 9 -2.11 88.01 -24.97
CA GLU A 9 -2.61 86.75 -25.48
C GLU A 9 -1.83 86.34 -26.73
N THR A 10 -1.33 85.11 -26.75
CA THR A 10 -1.14 84.35 -27.98
C THR A 10 -1.82 82.99 -27.82
N SER A 11 -2.94 82.86 -28.54
CA SER A 11 -3.69 81.63 -28.73
C SER A 11 -2.80 80.53 -29.31
N ALA A 12 -2.60 79.44 -28.58
CA ALA A 12 -2.18 78.16 -29.14
C ALA A 12 -2.66 77.00 -28.25
N ARG A 13 -3.69 76.30 -28.74
CA ARG A 13 -4.15 74.91 -28.49
C ARG A 13 -3.82 74.24 -27.13
N PRO A 14 -4.80 73.63 -26.44
CA PRO A 14 -4.52 72.88 -25.22
C PRO A 14 -3.55 71.73 -25.50
N PRO A 15 -2.59 71.43 -24.59
CA PRO A 15 -1.76 70.26 -24.73
C PRO A 15 -2.68 69.03 -24.67
N LEU A 16 -2.64 68.24 -25.76
CA LEU A 16 -3.18 66.90 -25.83
C LEU A 16 -2.90 66.18 -24.51
N CYS A 17 -3.98 65.76 -23.85
CA CYS A 17 -3.91 64.87 -22.71
C CYS A 17 -3.11 63.63 -23.15
N TYR A 18 -1.83 63.59 -22.77
CA TYR A 18 -0.97 62.45 -23.00
C TYR A 18 -1.49 61.31 -22.13
N ILE A 19 -2.41 60.51 -22.67
CA ILE A 19 -2.73 59.21 -22.12
C ILE A 19 -1.47 58.37 -22.33
N PRO A 20 -0.73 57.96 -21.28
CA PRO A 20 0.43 57.12 -21.48
C PRO A 20 -0.07 55.83 -22.13
N ARG A 21 0.52 55.46 -23.27
CA ARG A 21 0.42 54.08 -23.75
C ARG A 21 1.09 53.20 -22.70
N VAL A 22 0.29 52.65 -21.77
CA VAL A 22 0.75 51.63 -20.82
C VAL A 22 0.97 50.35 -21.61
N SER A 23 2.13 50.23 -22.25
CA SER A 23 2.63 48.95 -22.76
C SER A 23 4.08 48.79 -22.31
N ALA A 24 4.23 48.05 -21.22
CA ALA A 24 5.31 47.10 -20.99
C ALA A 24 5.06 46.45 -19.62
N THR A 25 4.09 45.53 -19.54
CA THR A 25 4.01 44.65 -18.37
C THR A 25 5.31 43.85 -18.30
N ARG A 26 6.19 44.13 -17.32
CA ARG A 26 7.47 43.41 -17.14
C ARG A 26 7.27 41.91 -16.87
N LYS A 27 6.11 41.53 -16.36
CA LYS A 27 5.66 40.16 -16.14
C LYS A 27 4.33 39.93 -16.86
N PRO A 28 4.04 38.70 -17.31
CA PRO A 28 2.75 38.37 -17.88
C PRO A 28 1.63 38.60 -16.85
N LEU A 29 0.57 39.31 -17.24
CA LEU A 29 -0.59 39.65 -16.41
C LEU A 29 -1.83 38.87 -16.88
N LEU A 30 -2.36 38.01 -16.01
CA LEU A 30 -3.62 37.31 -16.24
C LEU A 30 -4.79 38.07 -15.59
N VAL A 31 -5.65 38.62 -16.42
CA VAL A 31 -6.85 39.37 -16.02
C VAL A 31 -8.07 38.43 -16.00
N TRP A 32 -8.86 38.50 -14.92
CA TRP A 32 -9.97 37.58 -14.68
C TRP A 32 -11.17 38.27 -13.99
N ASP A 33 -12.31 37.57 -13.91
CA ASP A 33 -13.52 38.10 -13.28
C ASP A 33 -13.48 38.02 -11.75
N GLY A 34 -13.19 39.17 -11.14
CA GLY A 34 -13.08 39.36 -9.69
C GLY A 34 -14.31 38.92 -8.91
N ASP A 35 -15.52 38.99 -9.47
CA ASP A 35 -16.76 38.65 -8.74
C ASP A 35 -17.16 37.18 -8.93
N CYS A 36 -16.48 36.48 -9.84
CA CYS A 36 -16.75 35.08 -10.13
C CYS A 36 -16.08 34.16 -9.09
N SER A 37 -16.91 33.52 -8.26
CA SER A 37 -16.47 32.53 -7.26
C SER A 37 -15.76 31.30 -7.85
N PHE A 38 -16.03 30.95 -9.12
CA PHE A 38 -15.29 29.91 -9.84
C PHE A 38 -13.88 30.40 -10.20
N CYS A 39 -13.78 31.60 -10.78
CA CYS A 39 -12.50 32.20 -11.16
C CYS A 39 -11.61 32.40 -9.93
N ARG A 40 -12.11 33.01 -8.84
CA ARG A 40 -11.36 33.18 -7.57
C ARG A 40 -10.64 31.90 -7.13
N ARG A 41 -11.35 30.77 -7.16
CA ARG A 41 -10.84 29.47 -6.70
C ARG A 41 -9.77 28.88 -7.61
N TRP A 42 -9.97 28.92 -8.92
CA TRP A 42 -9.01 28.38 -9.89
C TRP A 42 -7.79 29.28 -10.06
N ILE A 43 -7.97 30.60 -9.99
CA ILE A 43 -6.89 31.58 -9.98
C ILE A 43 -5.99 31.37 -8.77
N ALA A 44 -6.54 31.20 -7.56
CA ALA A 44 -5.73 30.91 -6.37
C ALA A 44 -4.87 29.63 -6.54
N ARG A 45 -5.41 28.61 -7.23
CA ARG A 45 -4.67 27.38 -7.55
C ARG A 45 -3.58 27.62 -8.61
N TRP A 46 -3.84 28.43 -9.62
CA TRP A 46 -2.87 28.77 -10.67
C TRP A 46 -1.75 29.67 -10.13
N GLN A 47 -2.09 30.70 -9.35
CA GLN A 47 -1.15 31.55 -8.60
C GLN A 47 -0.15 30.72 -7.80
N ARG A 48 -0.60 29.70 -7.06
CA ARG A 48 0.32 28.82 -6.31
C ARG A 48 1.26 28.03 -7.22
N ALA A 49 0.86 27.74 -8.45
CA ALA A 49 1.68 27.00 -9.39
C ALA A 49 2.67 27.87 -10.14
N THR A 50 2.27 29.08 -10.52
CA THR A 50 3.10 30.04 -11.27
C THR A 50 4.01 30.86 -10.34
N GLY A 51 3.64 31.01 -9.06
CA GLY A 51 4.37 31.83 -8.11
C GLY A 51 4.45 33.28 -8.60
N ASP A 52 5.59 33.94 -8.40
CA ASP A 52 5.79 35.34 -8.78
C ASP A 52 6.08 35.55 -10.28
N ARG A 53 5.90 34.51 -11.11
CA ARG A 53 6.20 34.55 -12.56
C ARG A 53 5.04 35.08 -13.40
N VAL A 54 3.82 35.03 -12.88
CA VAL A 54 2.61 35.53 -13.53
C VAL A 54 1.85 36.38 -12.52
N GLU A 55 1.51 37.60 -12.93
CA GLU A 55 0.66 38.48 -12.13
C GLU A 55 -0.81 38.21 -12.42
N TYR A 56 -1.67 38.48 -11.44
CA TYR A 56 -3.10 38.21 -11.55
C TYR A 56 -3.89 39.39 -11.01
N ALA A 57 -4.79 39.94 -11.81
CA ALA A 57 -5.62 41.06 -11.41
C ALA A 57 -7.09 40.86 -11.82
N PRO A 58 -8.06 41.26 -10.98
CA PRO A 58 -9.45 41.32 -11.39
C PRO A 58 -9.63 42.39 -12.47
N TYR A 59 -10.47 42.14 -13.48
CA TYR A 59 -10.71 43.13 -14.52
C TYR A 59 -11.31 44.43 -13.98
N GLN A 60 -12.02 44.35 -12.84
CA GLN A 60 -12.57 45.50 -12.13
C GLN A 60 -11.50 46.57 -11.83
N THR A 61 -10.25 46.16 -11.61
CA THR A 61 -9.12 47.07 -11.38
C THR A 61 -8.18 47.18 -12.58
N ALA A 62 -8.06 46.12 -13.39
CA ALA A 62 -7.12 46.09 -14.51
C ALA A 62 -7.67 46.71 -15.81
N ALA A 63 -8.98 46.69 -16.04
CA ALA A 63 -9.57 47.17 -17.29
C ALA A 63 -9.24 48.65 -17.62
N PRO A 64 -9.22 49.60 -16.66
CA PRO A 64 -8.84 50.99 -16.93
C PRO A 64 -7.41 51.15 -17.48
N LEU A 65 -6.51 50.22 -17.17
CA LEU A 65 -5.12 50.24 -17.62
C LEU A 65 -4.97 49.78 -19.09
N PHE A 66 -5.99 49.11 -19.65
CA PHE A 66 -5.98 48.55 -21.00
C PHE A 66 -7.22 48.97 -21.80
N PRO A 67 -7.39 50.28 -22.11
CA PRO A 67 -8.60 50.80 -22.77
C PRO A 67 -8.82 50.24 -24.18
N ALA A 68 -7.79 49.71 -24.82
CA ALA A 68 -7.87 49.06 -26.13
C ALA A 68 -8.63 47.71 -26.10
N ILE A 69 -8.83 47.10 -24.94
CA ILE A 69 -9.53 45.81 -24.79
C ILE A 69 -10.97 46.09 -24.32
N PRO A 70 -12.01 45.74 -25.10
CA PRO A 70 -13.39 45.96 -24.70
C PRO A 70 -13.73 45.25 -23.38
N LEU A 71 -14.45 45.94 -22.48
CA LEU A 71 -14.86 45.38 -21.17
C LEU A 71 -15.59 44.04 -21.29
N GLN A 72 -16.34 43.85 -22.39
CA GLN A 72 -17.07 42.62 -22.67
C GLN A 72 -16.15 41.40 -22.86
N ARG A 73 -14.91 41.59 -23.35
CA ARG A 73 -13.92 40.52 -23.46
C ARG A 73 -13.46 40.03 -22.09
N PHE A 74 -13.17 40.95 -21.16
CA PHE A 74 -12.83 40.61 -19.78
C PHE A 74 -13.96 39.89 -19.03
N LYS A 75 -15.22 40.26 -19.30
CA LYS A 75 -16.38 39.57 -18.71
C LYS A 75 -16.54 38.14 -19.25
N ARG A 76 -16.31 37.93 -20.56
CA ARG A 76 -16.52 36.64 -21.24
C ARG A 76 -15.46 35.60 -20.92
N SER A 77 -14.18 35.98 -20.86
CA SER A 77 -13.08 35.05 -20.65
C SER A 77 -11.90 35.72 -19.94
N VAL A 78 -11.05 34.89 -19.34
CA VAL A 78 -9.75 35.35 -18.84
C VAL A 78 -8.89 35.81 -20.01
N GLN A 79 -8.08 36.84 -19.75
CA GLN A 79 -7.18 37.44 -20.73
C GLN A 79 -5.76 37.36 -20.16
N LEU A 80 -4.79 36.95 -20.97
CA LEU A 80 -3.37 36.99 -20.61
C LEU A 80 -2.67 38.01 -21.50
N ILE A 81 -2.04 38.99 -20.85
CA ILE A 81 -1.26 40.05 -21.46
C ILE A 81 0.21 39.71 -21.20
N GLU A 82 0.93 39.28 -22.23
CA GLU A 82 2.35 38.89 -22.12
C GLU A 82 3.27 40.10 -22.44
N PRO A 83 4.53 40.09 -21.95
CA PRO A 83 5.53 41.09 -22.36
C PRO A 83 5.68 41.09 -23.90
N GLY A 84 5.54 42.26 -24.54
CA GLY A 84 5.54 42.39 -26.00
C GLY A 84 4.15 42.44 -26.66
N ASP A 85 3.13 42.90 -25.93
CA ASP A 85 1.75 43.15 -26.40
C ASP A 85 0.98 41.93 -26.95
N ARG A 86 1.48 40.72 -26.69
CA ARG A 86 0.74 39.51 -27.05
C ARG A 86 -0.44 39.31 -26.11
N LEU A 87 -1.64 39.38 -26.69
CA LEU A 87 -2.90 39.09 -26.02
C LEU A 87 -3.37 37.68 -26.37
N SER A 88 -3.65 36.88 -25.35
CA SER A 88 -4.36 35.60 -25.50
C SER A 88 -5.60 35.56 -24.61
N GLN A 89 -6.58 34.73 -24.96
CA GLN A 89 -7.85 34.63 -24.25
C GLN A 89 -8.25 33.17 -24.04
N GLY A 90 -9.25 32.93 -23.19
CA GLY A 90 -9.90 31.62 -23.12
C GLY A 90 -8.97 30.51 -22.60
N ALA A 91 -9.01 29.34 -23.24
CA ALA A 91 -8.15 28.21 -22.88
C ALA A 91 -6.68 28.50 -23.21
N GLU A 92 -6.39 29.17 -24.33
CA GLU A 92 -5.04 29.56 -24.71
C GLU A 92 -4.36 30.40 -23.61
N ALA A 93 -5.06 31.41 -23.08
CA ALA A 93 -4.55 32.25 -22.00
C ALA A 93 -4.18 31.43 -20.76
N VAL A 94 -5.00 30.42 -20.41
CA VAL A 94 -4.74 29.54 -19.26
C VAL A 94 -3.51 28.67 -19.51
N PHE A 95 -3.40 28.03 -20.68
CA PHE A 95 -2.27 27.15 -20.99
C PHE A 95 -0.95 27.93 -21.09
N ARG A 96 -0.96 29.13 -21.68
CA ARG A 96 0.19 30.03 -21.71
C ARG A 96 0.61 30.46 -20.31
N ALA A 97 -0.34 30.93 -19.49
CA ALA A 97 -0.05 31.32 -18.12
C ALA A 97 0.57 30.16 -17.31
N LEU A 98 0.04 28.94 -17.47
CA LEU A 98 0.58 27.76 -16.80
C LEU A 98 1.94 27.32 -17.33
N ALA A 99 2.28 27.62 -18.59
CA ALA A 99 3.59 27.30 -19.17
C ALA A 99 4.75 28.05 -18.50
N TYR A 100 4.49 29.19 -17.86
CA TYR A 100 5.48 29.89 -17.02
C TYR A 100 5.87 29.11 -15.75
N ALA A 101 5.06 28.13 -15.31
CA ALA A 101 5.38 27.27 -14.19
C ALA A 101 6.32 26.11 -14.61
N PRO A 102 7.38 25.78 -13.83
CA PRO A 102 8.31 24.71 -14.17
C PRO A 102 7.60 23.37 -14.42
N GLY A 103 7.94 22.70 -15.52
CA GLY A 103 7.40 21.38 -15.87
C GLY A 103 5.92 21.38 -16.30
N ARG A 104 5.31 22.54 -16.54
CA ARG A 104 3.89 22.68 -16.95
C ARG A 104 3.71 23.26 -18.35
N GLY A 105 4.72 23.20 -19.21
CA GLY A 105 4.62 23.61 -20.61
C GLY A 105 3.85 22.63 -21.51
N TRP A 106 3.68 21.37 -21.09
CA TRP A 106 3.05 20.33 -21.92
C TRP A 106 1.60 20.61 -22.34
N PRO A 107 0.70 21.25 -21.55
CA PRO A 107 -0.64 21.55 -22.01
C PRO A 107 -0.65 22.56 -23.15
N LEU A 108 0.27 23.54 -23.12
CA LEU A 108 0.47 24.48 -24.22
C LEU A 108 1.03 23.77 -25.46
N ALA A 109 1.95 22.81 -25.28
CA ALA A 109 2.45 22.01 -26.38
C ALA A 109 1.34 21.17 -27.04
N LEU A 110 0.42 20.58 -26.26
CA LEU A 110 -0.75 19.88 -26.81
C LEU A 110 -1.67 20.85 -27.56
N TYR A 111 -1.93 22.03 -26.99
CA TYR A 111 -2.72 23.08 -27.63
C TYR A 111 -2.16 23.50 -28.99
N GLN A 112 -0.84 23.55 -29.13
CA GLN A 112 -0.17 23.98 -30.36
C GLN A 112 0.06 22.86 -31.37
N ARG A 113 0.24 21.60 -30.93
CA ARG A 113 0.76 20.52 -31.78
C ARG A 113 -0.23 19.40 -32.07
N VAL A 114 -1.24 19.19 -31.21
CA VAL A 114 -2.17 18.09 -31.36
C VAL A 114 -3.42 18.56 -32.10
N PRO A 115 -3.74 17.98 -33.28
CA PRO A 115 -4.97 18.28 -33.99
C PRO A 115 -6.19 18.13 -33.08
N PHE A 116 -7.19 18.99 -33.27
CA PHE A 116 -8.43 19.03 -32.48
C PHE A 116 -8.31 19.39 -30.99
N PHE A 117 -7.11 19.41 -30.38
CA PHE A 117 -6.96 19.77 -28.97
C PHE A 117 -7.34 21.24 -28.70
N ALA A 118 -6.83 22.16 -29.51
CA ALA A 118 -7.18 23.58 -29.41
C ALA A 118 -8.70 23.84 -29.49
N PRO A 119 -9.42 23.45 -30.56
CA PRO A 119 -10.86 23.70 -30.65
C PRO A 119 -11.66 22.97 -29.55
N THR A 120 -11.26 21.76 -29.16
CA THR A 120 -11.92 21.03 -28.07
C THR A 120 -11.75 21.74 -26.73
N SER A 121 -10.52 22.16 -26.41
CA SER A 121 -10.22 22.85 -25.15
C SER A 121 -10.88 24.22 -25.06
N GLU A 122 -10.99 24.97 -26.16
CA GLU A 122 -11.73 26.22 -26.23
C GLU A 122 -13.24 26.01 -26.12
N ALA A 123 -13.80 24.99 -26.78
CA ALA A 123 -15.21 24.64 -26.63
C ALA A 123 -15.56 24.27 -25.18
N LEU A 124 -14.73 23.43 -24.53
CA LEU A 124 -14.87 23.09 -23.12
C LEU A 124 -14.75 24.33 -22.22
N TYR A 125 -13.77 25.20 -22.49
CA TYR A 125 -13.61 26.45 -21.76
C TYR A 125 -14.86 27.31 -21.88
N TRP A 126 -15.42 27.45 -23.08
CA TRP A 126 -16.61 28.26 -23.32
C TRP A 126 -17.84 27.69 -22.62
N ILE A 127 -18.03 26.37 -22.62
CA ILE A 127 -19.08 25.70 -21.84
C ILE A 127 -18.94 26.04 -20.34
N VAL A 128 -17.72 25.96 -19.79
CA VAL A 128 -17.45 26.31 -18.38
C VAL A 128 -17.70 27.80 -18.12
N ALA A 129 -17.24 28.67 -19.02
CA ALA A 129 -17.36 30.11 -18.90
C ALA A 129 -18.82 30.59 -18.98
N ARG A 130 -19.67 29.92 -19.77
CA ARG A 130 -21.11 30.19 -19.84
C ARG A 130 -21.87 29.64 -18.64
N ASN A 131 -21.37 28.58 -18.01
CA ASN A 131 -22.02 27.88 -16.89
C ASN A 131 -21.26 28.02 -15.56
N ARG A 132 -20.58 29.16 -15.32
CA ARG A 132 -19.71 29.39 -14.15
C ARG A 132 -20.36 29.03 -12.81
N ARG A 133 -21.66 29.32 -12.61
CA ARG A 133 -22.38 28.99 -11.36
C ARG A 133 -22.47 27.48 -11.12
N LEU A 134 -22.86 26.71 -12.14
CA LEU A 134 -22.92 25.25 -12.09
C LEU A 134 -21.53 24.65 -11.81
N PHE A 135 -20.51 25.07 -12.57
CA PHE A 135 -19.14 24.56 -12.37
C PHE A 135 -18.54 25.01 -11.03
N SER A 136 -18.94 26.17 -10.50
CA SER A 136 -18.59 26.63 -9.15
C SER A 136 -19.17 25.70 -8.08
N PHE A 137 -20.41 25.24 -8.25
CA PHE A 137 -21.08 24.26 -7.40
C PHE A 137 -20.42 22.88 -7.51
N LEU A 138 -20.22 22.35 -8.73
CA LEU A 138 -19.54 21.07 -8.97
C LEU A 138 -18.11 21.06 -8.41
N THR A 139 -17.36 22.15 -8.58
CA THR A 139 -16.02 22.30 -7.99
C THR A 139 -16.08 22.24 -6.46
N ARG A 140 -17.12 22.82 -5.83
CA ARG A 140 -17.30 22.77 -4.37
C ARG A 140 -17.59 21.34 -3.90
N ILE A 141 -18.40 20.59 -4.63
CA ILE A 141 -18.69 19.19 -4.33
C ILE A 141 -17.41 18.34 -4.45
N ALA A 142 -16.66 18.50 -5.54
CA ALA A 142 -15.50 17.66 -5.83
C ALA A 142 -14.23 18.02 -5.03
N TYR A 143 -13.95 19.31 -4.81
CA TYR A 143 -12.74 19.78 -4.13
C TYR A 143 -12.98 20.28 -2.69
N GLY A 144 -14.17 20.80 -2.41
CA GLY A 144 -14.50 21.45 -1.13
C GLY A 144 -14.25 22.95 -1.12
N SER A 145 -14.02 23.49 0.08
CA SER A 145 -13.71 24.91 0.31
C SER A 145 -12.31 25.28 -0.21
N HIS A 146 -11.39 24.32 -0.28
CA HIS A 146 -10.01 24.53 -0.69
C HIS A 146 -9.73 23.85 -2.03
N VAL A 147 -9.62 24.66 -3.10
CA VAL A 147 -9.18 24.19 -4.43
C VAL A 147 -7.65 24.12 -4.52
N VAL A 148 -6.96 24.80 -3.59
CA VAL A 148 -5.51 24.74 -3.40
C VAL A 148 -5.18 23.51 -2.54
N PRO A 149 -4.30 22.58 -3.00
CA PRO A 149 -3.90 21.43 -2.20
C PRO A 149 -3.19 21.87 -0.90
N PRO A 150 -3.60 21.37 0.28
CA PRO A 150 -3.08 21.83 1.57
C PRO A 150 -1.71 21.25 1.96
N GLY A 151 -1.06 20.47 1.09
CA GLY A 151 0.26 19.83 1.34
C GLY A 151 0.13 18.35 1.69
N ASP A 152 1.26 17.65 1.67
CA ASP A 152 1.35 16.20 1.95
C ASP A 152 2.46 15.87 2.97
N ALA A 153 3.16 16.87 3.53
CA ALA A 153 4.37 16.65 4.33
C ALA A 153 4.06 16.03 5.70
N PHE A 154 3.05 16.54 6.39
CA PHE A 154 2.62 15.98 7.68
C PHE A 154 2.03 14.57 7.50
N THR A 155 1.27 14.38 6.42
CA THR A 155 0.68 13.08 6.09
C THR A 155 1.75 12.03 5.78
N THR A 156 2.78 12.38 5.00
CA THR A 156 3.95 11.51 4.79
C THR A 156 4.71 11.24 6.09
N TRP A 157 4.86 12.24 6.95
CA TRP A 157 5.50 12.10 8.26
C TRP A 157 4.75 11.11 9.18
N VAL A 158 3.41 11.12 9.17
CA VAL A 158 2.59 10.12 9.89
C VAL A 158 2.78 8.74 9.25
N PHE A 159 2.70 8.64 7.93
CA PHE A 159 2.88 7.37 7.21
C PHE A 159 4.20 6.68 7.55
N LEU A 160 5.32 7.40 7.56
CA LEU A 160 6.63 6.82 7.87
C LEU A 160 6.67 6.21 9.28
N ARG A 161 5.96 6.80 10.24
CA ARG A 161 5.86 6.29 11.63
C ARG A 161 4.99 5.04 11.71
N LEU A 162 3.87 5.04 11.01
CA LEU A 162 3.03 3.84 10.89
C LEU A 162 3.84 2.70 10.26
N LEU A 163 4.61 2.98 9.20
CA LEU A 163 5.49 2.00 8.56
C LEU A 163 6.59 1.50 9.50
N GLY A 164 7.22 2.38 10.30
CA GLY A 164 8.18 1.99 11.33
C GLY A 164 7.59 1.06 12.38
N ALA A 165 6.38 1.36 12.86
CA ALA A 165 5.66 0.50 13.80
C ALA A 165 5.31 -0.86 13.18
N ILE A 166 4.90 -0.89 11.91
CA ILE A 166 4.62 -2.13 11.17
C ILE A 166 5.90 -2.97 11.01
N TYR A 167 7.04 -2.35 10.68
CA TYR A 167 8.33 -3.07 10.66
C TYR A 167 8.67 -3.66 12.01
N ALA A 168 8.56 -2.89 13.09
CA ALA A 168 8.82 -3.39 14.44
C ALA A 168 7.91 -4.58 14.80
N ILE A 169 6.61 -4.48 14.51
CA ILE A 169 5.64 -5.57 14.65
C ILE A 169 6.08 -6.81 13.84
N ALA A 170 6.43 -6.64 12.57
CA ALA A 170 6.79 -7.74 11.68
C ALA A 170 8.06 -8.47 12.15
N PHE A 171 9.10 -7.72 12.53
CA PHE A 171 10.34 -8.27 13.08
C PHE A 171 10.13 -8.96 14.42
N ILE A 172 9.43 -8.33 15.38
CA ILE A 172 9.14 -8.94 16.69
C ILE A 172 8.29 -10.20 16.52
N SER A 173 7.28 -10.15 15.66
CA SER A 173 6.44 -11.31 15.34
C SER A 173 7.27 -12.48 14.82
N LEU A 174 8.20 -12.24 13.90
CA LEU A 174 9.10 -13.27 13.39
C LEU A 174 10.10 -13.75 14.46
N TRP A 175 10.65 -12.82 15.25
CA TRP A 175 11.67 -13.10 16.26
C TRP A 175 11.22 -14.17 17.25
N THR A 176 9.95 -14.11 17.70
CA THR A 176 9.39 -15.11 18.64
C THR A 176 9.33 -16.53 18.09
N GLN A 177 9.55 -16.73 16.79
CA GLN A 177 9.40 -18.01 16.09
C GLN A 177 10.67 -18.44 15.34
N ILE A 178 11.64 -17.54 15.13
CA ILE A 178 12.73 -17.70 14.16
C ILE A 178 13.55 -18.98 14.37
N THR A 179 13.84 -19.34 15.62
CA THR A 179 14.62 -20.52 15.99
C THR A 179 13.89 -21.82 15.62
N GLY A 180 12.59 -21.88 15.91
CA GLY A 180 11.77 -23.05 15.58
C GLY A 180 11.53 -23.20 14.08
N LEU A 181 11.44 -22.08 13.35
CA LEU A 181 11.22 -22.11 11.91
C LEU A 181 12.49 -22.49 11.16
N VAL A 182 13.57 -21.74 11.35
CA VAL A 182 14.76 -21.79 10.47
C VAL A 182 16.10 -21.82 11.20
N GLY A 183 16.08 -21.94 12.53
CA GLY A 183 17.29 -22.14 13.30
C GLY A 183 17.95 -23.49 13.01
N SER A 184 19.13 -23.71 13.59
CA SER A 184 19.95 -24.92 13.46
C SER A 184 19.17 -26.22 13.71
N LYS A 185 18.25 -26.20 14.69
CA LYS A 185 17.33 -27.29 15.03
C LYS A 185 15.88 -27.00 14.66
N GLY A 186 15.65 -26.03 13.78
CA GLY A 186 14.34 -25.64 13.28
C GLY A 186 13.79 -26.59 12.21
N ILE A 187 12.59 -26.27 11.72
CA ILE A 187 11.88 -27.01 10.66
C ILE A 187 12.66 -27.00 9.34
N MET A 188 13.18 -25.82 8.94
CA MET A 188 13.95 -25.62 7.72
C MET A 188 15.25 -24.85 8.03
N PRO A 189 16.31 -25.52 8.51
CA PRO A 189 17.54 -24.83 8.92
C PRO A 189 18.16 -23.97 7.82
N ALA A 190 18.32 -22.67 8.09
CA ALA A 190 18.82 -21.70 7.12
C ALA A 190 20.24 -22.03 6.62
N ALA A 191 21.12 -22.49 7.51
CA ALA A 191 22.49 -22.87 7.17
C ALA A 191 22.52 -24.02 6.14
N ALA A 192 21.74 -25.09 6.38
CA ALA A 192 21.65 -26.23 5.47
C ALA A 192 21.07 -25.83 4.11
N TYR A 193 20.07 -24.94 4.10
CA TYR A 193 19.51 -24.40 2.86
C TYR A 193 20.55 -23.63 2.04
N LEU A 194 21.31 -22.73 2.68
CA LEU A 194 22.36 -21.95 2.01
C LEU A 194 23.53 -22.83 1.53
N GLU A 195 23.89 -23.86 2.28
CA GLU A 195 24.89 -24.85 1.87
C GLU A 195 24.44 -25.65 0.64
N ALA A 196 23.18 -26.09 0.62
CA ALA A 196 22.60 -26.77 -0.54
C ALA A 196 22.62 -25.87 -1.79
N VAL A 197 22.24 -24.58 -1.66
CA VAL A 197 22.30 -23.61 -2.76
C VAL A 197 23.74 -23.35 -3.20
N ARG A 198 24.69 -23.26 -2.26
CA ARG A 198 26.12 -23.10 -2.55
C ARG A 198 26.67 -24.27 -3.36
N GLY A 199 26.19 -25.49 -3.13
CA GLY A 199 26.58 -26.69 -3.87
C GLY A 199 26.09 -26.72 -5.32
N HIS A 200 24.99 -26.04 -5.64
CA HIS A 200 24.36 -26.05 -6.97
C HIS A 200 24.61 -24.78 -7.79
N TYR A 201 24.87 -23.65 -7.12
CA TYR A 201 24.99 -22.34 -7.77
C TYR A 201 26.29 -21.63 -7.36
N GLY A 202 27.03 -21.15 -8.37
CA GLY A 202 28.25 -20.34 -8.20
C GLY A 202 27.96 -18.92 -7.69
N LEU A 203 28.59 -17.90 -8.28
CA LEU A 203 28.43 -16.50 -7.85
C LEU A 203 26.99 -15.97 -8.00
N VAL A 204 26.21 -16.55 -8.91
CA VAL A 204 24.80 -16.19 -9.15
C VAL A 204 23.93 -16.38 -7.90
N ARG A 205 24.34 -17.23 -6.95
CA ARG A 205 23.60 -17.45 -5.69
C ARG A 205 23.37 -16.17 -4.87
N TYR A 206 24.28 -15.20 -4.94
CA TYR A 206 24.14 -13.94 -4.20
C TYR A 206 23.06 -13.04 -4.81
N TRP A 207 22.82 -13.16 -6.12
CA TRP A 207 21.70 -12.50 -6.79
C TRP A 207 20.38 -13.24 -6.56
N LEU A 208 20.39 -14.57 -6.61
CA LEU A 208 19.19 -15.38 -6.39
C LEU A 208 18.66 -15.28 -4.96
N LEU A 209 19.57 -15.21 -3.98
CA LEU A 209 19.25 -15.10 -2.55
C LEU A 209 20.06 -13.94 -1.94
N PRO A 210 19.63 -12.68 -2.14
CA PRO A 210 20.25 -11.55 -1.47
C PRO A 210 19.95 -11.61 0.03
N THR A 211 20.95 -12.01 0.81
CA THR A 211 20.83 -12.17 2.26
C THR A 211 22.16 -11.97 2.98
N PHE A 212 22.11 -11.38 4.17
CA PHE A 212 23.27 -11.30 5.07
C PHE A 212 23.63 -12.64 5.70
N ALA A 213 22.71 -13.62 5.64
CA ALA A 213 22.93 -14.95 6.20
C ALA A 213 24.04 -15.74 5.48
N TRP A 214 24.48 -15.31 4.29
CA TRP A 214 25.70 -15.84 3.65
C TRP A 214 26.96 -15.63 4.49
N LEU A 215 27.00 -14.57 5.30
CA LEU A 215 28.12 -14.28 6.21
C LEU A 215 28.03 -15.15 7.46
N ASN A 216 26.84 -15.26 8.04
CA ASN A 216 26.58 -16.06 9.23
C ASN A 216 25.08 -16.40 9.33
N ALA A 217 24.76 -17.70 9.33
CA ALA A 217 23.39 -18.22 9.44
C ALA A 217 23.13 -18.91 10.80
N SER A 218 23.95 -18.62 11.81
CA SER A 218 23.74 -19.14 13.17
C SER A 218 22.47 -18.59 13.83
N ASP A 219 21.98 -19.29 14.84
CA ASP A 219 20.78 -18.87 15.60
C ASP A 219 20.94 -17.47 16.19
N LEU A 220 22.14 -17.14 16.71
CA LEU A 220 22.45 -15.81 17.22
C LEU A 220 22.37 -14.74 16.13
N ALA A 221 22.89 -15.02 14.92
CA ALA A 221 22.83 -14.10 13.80
C ALA A 221 21.37 -13.85 13.35
N LEU A 222 20.55 -14.90 13.30
CA LEU A 222 19.12 -14.79 12.97
C LEU A 222 18.35 -13.94 14.01
N HIS A 223 18.62 -14.15 15.30
CA HIS A 223 18.07 -13.29 16.36
C HIS A 223 18.56 -11.85 16.27
N ALA A 224 19.85 -11.63 15.98
CA ALA A 224 20.42 -10.31 15.82
C ALA A 224 19.81 -9.53 14.65
N MET A 225 19.54 -10.20 13.51
CA MET A 225 18.83 -9.59 12.38
C MET A 225 17.42 -9.16 12.76
N CYS A 226 16.68 -10.00 13.51
CA CYS A 226 15.35 -9.65 14.00
C CYS A 226 15.39 -8.47 14.99
N ALA A 227 16.34 -8.49 15.93
CA ALA A 227 16.53 -7.44 16.92
C ALA A 227 16.89 -6.09 16.28
N ALA A 228 17.88 -6.10 15.38
CA ALA A 228 18.30 -4.92 14.64
C ALA A 228 17.14 -4.35 13.81
N GLY A 229 16.38 -5.21 13.12
CA GLY A 229 15.21 -4.79 12.36
C GLY A 229 14.12 -4.15 13.23
N ALA A 230 13.85 -4.72 14.41
CA ALA A 230 12.89 -4.15 15.35
C ALA A 230 13.35 -2.76 15.86
N VAL A 231 14.62 -2.62 16.23
CA VAL A 231 15.21 -1.34 16.66
C VAL A 231 15.13 -0.30 15.53
N LEU A 232 15.51 -0.65 14.30
CA LEU A 232 15.42 0.25 13.16
C LEU A 232 13.97 0.68 12.87
N GLY A 233 13.00 -0.23 13.02
CA GLY A 233 11.57 0.10 12.97
C GLY A 233 11.17 1.14 14.02
N LEU A 234 11.61 0.98 15.27
CA LEU A 234 11.35 1.94 16.34
C LEU A 234 12.07 3.29 16.13
N LEU A 235 13.29 3.28 15.59
CA LEU A 235 14.00 4.51 15.21
C LEU A 235 13.24 5.26 14.11
N LEU A 236 12.65 4.56 13.15
CA LEU A 236 11.79 5.16 12.14
C LEU A 236 10.50 5.77 12.76
N VAL A 237 9.91 5.14 13.79
CA VAL A 237 8.81 5.74 14.57
C VAL A 237 9.26 7.03 15.25
N ALA A 238 10.47 7.04 15.83
CA ALA A 238 11.06 8.24 16.40
C ALA A 238 11.44 9.30 15.33
N GLY A 239 11.51 8.90 14.05
CA GLY A 239 11.90 9.74 12.93
C GLY A 239 13.42 9.94 12.82
N ILE A 240 14.23 9.09 13.45
CA ILE A 240 15.70 9.17 13.43
C ILE A 240 16.22 8.56 12.13
N ALA A 241 17.08 9.31 11.43
CA ALA A 241 17.70 8.96 10.16
C ALA A 241 16.80 8.13 9.22
N PRO A 242 15.61 8.65 8.80
CA PRO A 242 14.57 7.84 8.18
C PRO A 242 15.05 7.01 6.99
N ILE A 243 15.91 7.56 6.14
CA ILE A 243 16.44 6.84 4.97
C ILE A 243 17.35 5.68 5.39
N LEU A 244 18.25 5.88 6.36
CA LEU A 244 19.13 4.81 6.84
C LEU A 244 18.33 3.71 7.54
N THR A 245 17.34 4.09 8.35
CA THR A 245 16.45 3.12 9.00
C THR A 245 15.63 2.31 7.99
N LEU A 246 15.10 2.95 6.94
CA LEU A 246 14.34 2.27 5.89
C LEU A 246 15.22 1.34 5.04
N VAL A 247 16.43 1.76 4.66
CA VAL A 247 17.40 0.91 3.96
C VAL A 247 17.75 -0.31 4.82
N GLY A 248 18.03 -0.11 6.11
CA GLY A 248 18.33 -1.20 7.03
C GLY A 248 17.15 -2.14 7.25
N CYS A 249 15.94 -1.61 7.47
CA CYS A 249 14.71 -2.40 7.57
C CYS A 249 14.46 -3.23 6.31
N PHE A 250 14.55 -2.62 5.12
CA PHE A 250 14.38 -3.31 3.85
C PHE A 250 15.41 -4.42 3.66
N ALA A 251 16.71 -4.12 3.87
CA ALA A 251 17.78 -5.09 3.67
C ALA A 251 17.70 -6.27 4.65
N LEU A 252 17.43 -6.01 5.93
CA LEU A 252 17.28 -7.08 6.93
C LEU A 252 16.02 -7.92 6.69
N TYR A 253 14.91 -7.29 6.31
CA TYR A 253 13.67 -8.02 6.05
C TYR A 253 13.80 -8.86 4.77
N LEU A 254 14.43 -8.34 3.72
CA LEU A 254 14.73 -9.08 2.48
C LEU A 254 15.66 -10.26 2.78
N SER A 255 16.70 -10.03 3.60
CA SER A 255 17.63 -11.04 4.06
C SER A 255 16.93 -12.21 4.74
N LEU A 256 16.03 -11.92 5.70
CA LEU A 256 15.23 -12.92 6.40
C LEU A 256 14.21 -13.60 5.48
N ALA A 257 13.58 -12.85 4.57
CA ALA A 257 12.59 -13.37 3.64
C ALA A 257 13.17 -14.41 2.66
N ASN A 258 14.45 -14.28 2.31
CA ASN A 258 15.15 -15.24 1.45
C ASN A 258 15.57 -16.52 2.19
N VAL A 259 15.92 -16.46 3.48
CA VAL A 259 16.29 -17.68 4.24
C VAL A 259 15.10 -18.38 4.91
N CYS A 260 14.02 -17.66 5.21
CA CYS A 260 12.85 -18.27 5.82
C CYS A 260 11.93 -18.96 4.80
N GLY A 261 12.19 -18.79 3.50
CA GLY A 261 11.48 -19.45 2.41
C GLY A 261 9.96 -19.30 2.54
N GLU A 262 9.27 -20.44 2.60
CA GLU A 262 7.81 -20.50 2.68
C GLU A 262 7.23 -19.76 3.90
N PHE A 263 7.96 -19.65 5.01
CA PHE A 263 7.49 -18.94 6.20
C PHE A 263 7.50 -17.40 6.04
N LEU A 264 8.09 -16.85 4.97
CA LEU A 264 8.05 -15.43 4.60
C LEU A 264 7.65 -15.21 3.12
N TRP A 265 6.87 -16.12 2.56
CA TRP A 265 6.34 -16.03 1.19
C TRP A 265 4.87 -15.58 1.16
N PHE A 266 4.45 -14.78 2.14
CA PHE A 266 3.06 -14.31 2.19
C PHE A 266 2.91 -12.94 1.55
N GLN A 267 1.70 -12.64 1.05
CA GLN A 267 1.42 -11.40 0.31
C GLN A 267 1.78 -10.13 1.09
N TRP A 268 1.62 -10.11 2.41
CA TRP A 268 1.96 -8.95 3.24
C TRP A 268 3.46 -8.77 3.46
N ASP A 269 4.26 -9.84 3.40
CA ASP A 269 5.72 -9.75 3.45
C ASP A 269 6.22 -9.06 2.17
N SER A 270 5.70 -9.47 1.01
CA SER A 270 5.96 -8.83 -0.28
C SER A 270 5.50 -7.36 -0.31
N LEU A 271 4.30 -7.08 0.22
CA LEU A 271 3.79 -5.71 0.32
C LEU A 271 4.68 -4.84 1.21
N LEU A 272 5.19 -5.37 2.31
CA LEU A 272 6.09 -4.65 3.23
C LEU A 272 7.44 -4.33 2.56
N LEU A 273 8.01 -5.27 1.80
CA LEU A 273 9.24 -5.06 1.04
C LEU A 273 9.05 -3.98 -0.04
N GLU A 274 7.99 -4.08 -0.84
CA GLU A 274 7.69 -3.10 -1.89
C GLU A 274 7.39 -1.71 -1.30
N THR A 275 6.62 -1.65 -0.21
CA THR A 275 6.33 -0.39 0.51
C THR A 275 7.59 0.22 1.11
N GLY A 276 8.43 -0.60 1.77
CA GLY A 276 9.69 -0.18 2.37
C GLY A 276 10.68 0.38 1.36
N PHE A 277 10.84 -0.32 0.23
CA PHE A 277 11.69 0.12 -0.86
C PHE A 277 11.27 1.49 -1.40
N LEU A 278 9.98 1.66 -1.71
CA LEU A 278 9.46 2.96 -2.15
C LEU A 278 9.59 4.04 -1.09
N ALA A 279 9.48 3.68 0.19
CA ALA A 279 9.55 4.64 1.30
C ALA A 279 10.96 5.25 1.42
N ILE A 280 12.03 4.54 1.03
CA ILE A 280 13.39 5.09 0.97
C ILE A 280 13.43 6.37 0.12
N PHE A 281 12.75 6.37 -1.02
CA PHE A 281 12.68 7.50 -1.93
C PHE A 281 11.61 8.54 -1.56
N LEU A 282 10.69 8.18 -0.66
CA LEU A 282 9.67 9.09 -0.13
C LEU A 282 10.19 9.89 1.06
N ALA A 283 11.01 9.26 1.88
CA ALA A 283 11.53 9.81 3.12
C ALA A 283 12.48 11.00 2.88
N PRO A 284 12.54 11.94 3.82
CA PRO A 284 13.45 13.08 3.73
C PRO A 284 14.89 12.67 4.12
N TRP A 285 15.88 13.29 3.47
CA TRP A 285 17.30 13.13 3.80
C TRP A 285 17.64 14.04 5.00
N ARG A 286 17.34 13.51 6.20
CA ARG A 286 17.47 14.19 7.50
C ARG A 286 17.97 13.20 8.55
N GLU A 287 18.71 13.70 9.52
CA GLU A 287 19.04 12.94 10.73
C GLU A 287 17.82 12.80 11.67
N LEU A 288 16.90 13.77 11.64
CA LEU A 288 15.67 13.72 12.41
C LEU A 288 14.52 14.32 11.59
N SER A 289 13.49 13.51 11.31
CA SER A 289 12.31 13.90 10.53
C SER A 289 11.27 14.61 11.39
N ARG A 290 10.98 15.84 10.97
CA ARG A 290 10.09 16.78 11.63
C ARG A 290 9.20 17.44 10.57
N PRO A 291 7.87 17.40 10.69
CA PRO A 291 6.97 17.78 9.61
C PRO A 291 7.00 19.28 9.31
N GLY A 292 7.41 20.14 10.26
CA GLY A 292 7.56 21.57 10.02
C GLY A 292 8.79 21.95 9.18
N SER A 293 9.83 21.12 9.20
CA SER A 293 11.10 21.33 8.48
C SER A 293 11.35 20.35 7.33
N ASP A 294 10.60 19.27 7.27
CA ASP A 294 10.75 18.25 6.23
C ASP A 294 10.35 18.84 4.87
N PRO A 295 11.14 18.58 3.81
CA PRO A 295 10.77 18.98 2.47
C PRO A 295 9.48 18.25 2.04
N ALA A 296 8.72 18.88 1.13
CA ALA A 296 7.59 18.20 0.52
C ALA A 296 8.05 16.90 -0.19
N PRO A 297 7.29 15.80 -0.04
CA PRO A 297 7.67 14.51 -0.62
C PRO A 297 7.79 14.60 -2.15
N PRO A 298 8.69 13.84 -2.79
CA PRO A 298 8.73 13.72 -4.24
C PRO A 298 7.37 13.25 -4.78
N ARG A 299 6.74 14.06 -5.64
CA ARG A 299 5.39 13.78 -6.16
C ARG A 299 5.31 12.47 -6.94
N SER A 300 6.37 12.11 -7.66
CA SER A 300 6.47 10.85 -8.41
C SER A 300 6.42 9.64 -7.49
N VAL A 301 7.19 9.66 -6.39
CA VAL A 301 7.23 8.56 -5.41
C VAL A 301 5.93 8.50 -4.60
N LEU A 302 5.36 9.64 -4.21
CA LEU A 302 4.03 9.67 -3.58
C LEU A 302 2.96 9.08 -4.50
N TRP A 303 3.04 9.36 -5.80
CA TRP A 303 2.15 8.73 -6.78
C TRP A 303 2.44 7.23 -6.92
N MET A 304 3.70 6.80 -6.84
CA MET A 304 4.05 5.38 -6.85
C MET A 304 3.49 4.62 -5.63
N MET A 305 3.48 5.23 -4.45
CA MET A 305 2.80 4.66 -3.27
C MET A 305 1.28 4.52 -3.50
N ARG A 306 0.68 5.52 -4.13
CA ARG A 306 -0.74 5.49 -4.52
C ARG A 306 -1.01 4.43 -5.61
N TRP A 307 -0.08 4.23 -6.53
CA TRP A 307 -0.11 3.16 -7.52
C TRP A 307 0.02 1.77 -6.90
N LEU A 308 0.88 1.60 -5.90
CA LEU A 308 0.97 0.37 -5.11
C LEU A 308 -0.37 0.06 -4.43
N LEU A 309 -0.99 1.04 -3.75
CA LEU A 309 -2.32 0.89 -3.17
C LEU A 309 -3.38 0.55 -4.23
N PHE A 310 -3.33 1.21 -5.39
CA PHE A 310 -4.20 0.89 -6.52
C PHE A 310 -4.06 -0.57 -6.92
N ARG A 311 -2.83 -1.05 -7.19
CA ARG A 311 -2.58 -2.45 -7.55
C ARG A 311 -3.06 -3.41 -6.47
N LEU A 312 -2.79 -3.11 -5.20
CA LEU A 312 -3.22 -3.96 -4.10
C LEU A 312 -4.74 -4.17 -4.10
N MET A 313 -5.51 -3.09 -4.15
CA MET A 313 -6.97 -3.14 -4.09
C MET A 313 -7.57 -3.68 -5.39
N PHE A 314 -7.15 -3.13 -6.53
CA PHE A 314 -7.71 -3.45 -7.84
C PHE A 314 -7.42 -4.90 -8.23
N SER A 315 -6.19 -5.37 -8.05
CA SER A 315 -5.84 -6.76 -8.35
C SER A 315 -6.63 -7.74 -7.48
N SER A 316 -6.91 -7.39 -6.21
CA SER A 316 -7.75 -8.20 -5.31
C SER A 316 -9.15 -8.46 -5.90
N ALA A 317 -9.78 -7.45 -6.52
CA ALA A 317 -11.07 -7.63 -7.19
C ALA A 317 -10.93 -8.40 -8.51
N VAL A 318 -9.96 -8.03 -9.34
CA VAL A 318 -9.79 -8.60 -10.69
C VAL A 318 -9.56 -10.10 -10.60
N VAL A 319 -8.65 -10.57 -9.73
CA VAL A 319 -8.37 -12.00 -9.64
C VAL A 319 -9.59 -12.81 -9.21
N LYS A 320 -10.48 -12.27 -8.38
CA LYS A 320 -11.72 -12.94 -7.96
C LYS A 320 -12.67 -13.09 -9.14
N ILE A 321 -12.78 -12.05 -9.98
CA ILE A 321 -13.61 -12.07 -11.19
C ILE A 321 -13.02 -13.01 -12.25
N THR A 322 -11.72 -12.92 -12.49
CA THR A 322 -11.04 -13.69 -13.55
C THR A 322 -10.76 -15.13 -13.14
N SER A 323 -10.84 -15.45 -11.84
CA SER A 323 -10.63 -16.80 -11.30
C SER A 323 -11.51 -17.88 -11.93
N GLY A 324 -12.72 -17.49 -12.39
CA GLY A 324 -13.75 -18.43 -12.81
C GLY A 324 -14.44 -19.18 -11.66
N ASP A 325 -14.13 -18.86 -10.40
CA ASP A 325 -14.74 -19.48 -9.22
C ASP A 325 -16.25 -19.17 -9.17
N PRO A 326 -17.12 -20.19 -9.17
CA PRO A 326 -18.57 -20.03 -9.06
C PRO A 326 -18.99 -19.23 -7.83
N SER A 327 -18.27 -19.36 -6.70
CA SER A 327 -18.61 -18.71 -5.43
C SER A 327 -18.55 -17.18 -5.54
N TRP A 328 -17.55 -16.66 -6.26
CA TRP A 328 -17.45 -15.23 -6.55
C TRP A 328 -18.50 -14.79 -7.57
N ARG A 329 -18.71 -15.57 -8.63
CA ARG A 329 -19.68 -15.30 -9.69
C ARG A 329 -21.12 -15.19 -9.18
N HIS A 330 -21.48 -16.05 -8.23
CA HIS A 330 -22.81 -16.09 -7.62
C HIS A 330 -22.93 -15.29 -6.32
N LEU A 331 -21.88 -14.54 -5.93
CA LEU A 331 -21.84 -13.70 -4.73
C LEU A 331 -22.09 -14.50 -3.42
N THR A 332 -21.74 -15.79 -3.41
CA THR A 332 -21.88 -16.69 -2.25
C THR A 332 -20.58 -16.90 -1.49
N ALA A 333 -19.44 -16.44 -2.02
CA ALA A 333 -18.13 -16.65 -1.41
C ALA A 333 -18.02 -16.24 0.08
N LEU A 334 -18.68 -15.15 0.49
CA LEU A 334 -18.67 -14.71 1.89
C LEU A 334 -19.46 -15.62 2.85
N GLN A 335 -20.29 -16.53 2.33
CA GLN A 335 -20.93 -17.56 3.16
C GLN A 335 -19.89 -18.56 3.67
N TYR A 336 -18.81 -18.79 2.92
CA TYR A 336 -17.72 -19.70 3.30
C TYR A 336 -16.58 -18.95 3.99
N HIS A 337 -16.22 -17.77 3.49
CA HIS A 337 -15.00 -17.04 3.84
C HIS A 337 -14.72 -16.92 5.35
N TYR A 338 -15.74 -16.58 6.15
CA TYR A 338 -15.56 -16.34 7.57
C TYR A 338 -15.13 -17.59 8.34
N GLU A 339 -15.59 -18.77 7.92
CA GLU A 339 -15.22 -20.07 8.50
C GLU A 339 -13.90 -20.58 7.91
N THR A 340 -13.73 -20.46 6.60
CA THR A 340 -12.64 -21.12 5.88
C THR A 340 -11.33 -20.35 5.86
N GLN A 341 -11.33 -19.03 6.14
CA GLN A 341 -10.14 -18.18 6.21
C GLN A 341 -9.06 -18.72 7.16
N CYS A 342 -7.78 -18.54 6.85
CA CYS A 342 -6.67 -19.18 7.54
C CYS A 342 -6.73 -19.18 9.08
N LEU A 343 -6.97 -18.04 9.74
CA LEU A 343 -7.15 -17.97 11.20
C LEU A 343 -8.37 -17.12 11.54
N PRO A 344 -9.56 -17.71 11.66
CA PRO A 344 -10.76 -16.93 11.94
C PRO A 344 -10.76 -16.48 13.41
N PRO A 345 -10.99 -15.19 13.72
CA PRO A 345 -11.25 -14.75 15.09
C PRO A 345 -12.66 -15.16 15.52
N TRP A 346 -12.95 -15.09 16.82
CA TRP A 346 -14.28 -15.42 17.34
C TRP A 346 -15.41 -14.55 16.76
N THR A 347 -15.09 -13.33 16.30
CA THR A 347 -16.03 -12.44 15.62
C THR A 347 -16.46 -12.97 14.25
N ALA A 348 -15.61 -13.76 13.59
CA ALA A 348 -15.93 -14.39 12.31
C ALA A 348 -17.08 -15.38 12.45
N TRP A 349 -17.20 -16.06 13.60
CA TRP A 349 -18.33 -16.93 13.90
C TRP A 349 -19.66 -16.15 13.84
N TYR A 350 -19.70 -14.93 14.42
CA TYR A 350 -20.89 -14.09 14.36
C TYR A 350 -21.17 -13.58 12.94
N ALA A 351 -20.12 -13.19 12.21
CA ALA A 351 -20.25 -12.75 10.83
C ALA A 351 -20.73 -13.86 9.89
N HIS A 352 -20.30 -15.11 10.12
CA HIS A 352 -20.70 -16.29 9.36
C HIS A 352 -22.20 -16.54 9.43
N HIS A 353 -22.80 -16.34 10.61
CA HIS A 353 -24.24 -16.56 10.85
C HIS A 353 -25.14 -15.42 10.36
N LEU A 354 -24.59 -14.37 9.71
CA LEU A 354 -25.41 -13.34 9.10
C LEU A 354 -26.18 -13.89 7.89
N PRO A 355 -27.42 -13.44 7.63
CA PRO A 355 -28.26 -13.98 6.56
C PRO A 355 -27.62 -13.89 5.17
N ALA A 356 -27.96 -14.81 4.28
CA ALA A 356 -27.40 -14.89 2.93
C ALA A 356 -27.53 -13.59 2.11
N TRP A 357 -28.62 -12.82 2.29
CA TRP A 357 -28.78 -11.52 1.62
C TRP A 357 -27.68 -10.53 2.05
N PHE A 358 -27.34 -10.52 3.34
CA PHE A 358 -26.29 -9.65 3.88
C PHE A 358 -24.92 -10.05 3.33
N GLN A 359 -24.66 -11.35 3.16
CA GLN A 359 -23.42 -11.84 2.56
C GLN A 359 -23.28 -11.44 1.10
N ARG A 360 -24.36 -11.54 0.32
CA ARG A 360 -24.38 -11.08 -1.08
C ARG A 360 -24.11 -9.58 -1.16
N TRP A 361 -24.76 -8.77 -0.33
CA TRP A 361 -24.51 -7.33 -0.25
C TRP A 361 -23.08 -6.99 0.16
N SER A 362 -22.53 -7.73 1.12
CA SER A 362 -21.14 -7.58 1.54
C SER A 362 -20.17 -7.90 0.40
N ALA A 363 -20.44 -8.94 -0.39
CA ALA A 363 -19.63 -9.29 -1.56
C ALA A 363 -19.70 -8.20 -2.65
N ILE A 364 -20.90 -7.68 -2.95
CA ILE A 364 -21.08 -6.55 -3.90
C ILE A 364 -20.31 -5.32 -3.41
N SER A 365 -20.45 -4.98 -2.14
CA SER A 365 -19.78 -3.81 -1.53
C SER A 365 -18.26 -3.97 -1.59
N MET A 366 -17.76 -5.16 -1.29
CA MET A 366 -16.34 -5.49 -1.42
C MET A 366 -15.87 -5.32 -2.87
N PHE A 367 -16.58 -5.85 -3.87
CA PHE A 367 -16.22 -5.64 -5.28
C PHE A 367 -16.26 -4.17 -5.71
N ALA A 368 -17.22 -3.38 -5.22
CA ALA A 368 -17.26 -1.95 -5.49
C ALA A 368 -16.06 -1.22 -4.87
N ILE A 369 -15.68 -1.58 -3.64
CA ILE A 369 -14.57 -0.94 -2.93
C ILE A 369 -13.20 -1.41 -3.46
N GLU A 370 -13.02 -2.69 -3.74
CA GLU A 370 -11.77 -3.23 -4.29
C GLU A 370 -11.62 -2.91 -5.78
N GLY A 371 -12.71 -2.93 -6.56
CA GLY A 371 -12.67 -2.76 -8.02
C GLY A 371 -12.87 -1.32 -8.50
N ILE A 372 -13.76 -0.53 -7.88
CA ILE A 372 -14.12 0.81 -8.36
C ILE A 372 -13.44 1.91 -7.55
N ALA A 373 -13.42 1.80 -6.21
CA ALA A 373 -12.82 2.84 -5.37
C ALA A 373 -11.33 3.14 -5.67
N PRO A 374 -10.48 2.22 -6.18
CA PRO A 374 -9.10 2.55 -6.56
C PRO A 374 -9.01 3.64 -7.62
N PHE A 375 -9.97 3.75 -8.54
CA PHE A 375 -10.00 4.81 -9.54
C PHE A 375 -10.26 6.20 -8.91
N LEU A 376 -10.79 6.26 -7.68
CA LEU A 376 -10.98 7.51 -6.94
C LEU A 376 -9.65 8.06 -6.39
N ILE A 377 -8.56 7.27 -6.39
CA ILE A 377 -7.22 7.71 -5.95
C ILE A 377 -6.73 8.92 -6.74
N VAL A 378 -7.03 8.97 -8.05
CA VAL A 378 -6.65 10.06 -8.95
C VAL A 378 -7.68 11.19 -9.01
N ALA A 379 -8.82 11.03 -8.33
CA ALA A 379 -9.92 11.99 -8.35
C ALA A 379 -9.63 13.26 -7.52
N PRO A 380 -10.46 14.31 -7.68
CA PRO A 380 -10.42 15.50 -6.83
C PRO A 380 -10.54 15.19 -5.33
N ARG A 381 -10.06 16.13 -4.51
CA ARG A 381 -9.85 15.96 -3.06
C ARG A 381 -10.97 15.21 -2.34
N ARG A 382 -12.22 15.67 -2.43
CA ARG A 382 -13.33 15.06 -1.66
C ARG A 382 -13.68 13.67 -2.16
N ILE A 383 -13.64 13.45 -3.47
CA ILE A 383 -13.92 12.15 -4.09
C ILE A 383 -12.82 11.15 -3.72
N ARG A 384 -11.55 11.60 -3.74
CA ARG A 384 -10.42 10.79 -3.26
C ARG A 384 -10.55 10.44 -1.78
N MET A 385 -10.98 11.39 -0.95
CA MET A 385 -11.23 11.14 0.48
C MET A 385 -12.40 10.17 0.71
N LEU A 386 -13.43 10.19 -0.14
CA LEU A 386 -14.50 9.20 -0.11
C LEU A 386 -13.96 7.80 -0.44
N GLY A 387 -13.11 7.69 -1.47
CA GLY A 387 -12.41 6.45 -1.79
C GLY A 387 -11.54 5.95 -0.63
N ALA A 388 -10.79 6.84 0.00
CA ALA A 388 -10.00 6.52 1.19
C ALA A 388 -10.88 6.02 2.34
N ALA A 389 -12.00 6.69 2.64
CA ALA A 389 -12.93 6.28 3.70
C ALA A 389 -13.55 4.91 3.41
N ALA A 390 -13.96 4.65 2.16
CA ALA A 390 -14.52 3.37 1.75
C ALA A 390 -13.50 2.22 1.90
N MET A 391 -12.25 2.43 1.44
CA MET A 391 -11.17 1.45 1.61
C MET A 391 -10.83 1.25 3.09
N THR A 392 -10.76 2.31 3.89
CA THR A 392 -10.53 2.23 5.34
C THR A 392 -11.62 1.40 6.03
N LEU A 393 -12.89 1.65 5.70
CA LEU A 393 -14.01 0.88 6.22
C LEU A 393 -13.87 -0.61 5.89
N LEU A 394 -13.57 -0.94 4.63
CA LEU A 394 -13.35 -2.32 4.22
C LEU A 394 -12.20 -2.98 5.00
N GLN A 395 -11.04 -2.30 5.11
CA GLN A 395 -9.89 -2.83 5.85
C GLN A 395 -10.19 -3.01 7.35
N ALA A 396 -10.97 -2.12 7.95
CA ALA A 396 -11.39 -2.23 9.35
C ALA A 396 -12.35 -3.41 9.57
N LEU A 397 -13.29 -3.64 8.64
CA LEU A 397 -14.19 -4.79 8.69
C LEU A 397 -13.42 -6.10 8.51
N ILE A 398 -12.49 -6.16 7.56
CA ILE A 398 -11.61 -7.33 7.36
C ILE A 398 -10.80 -7.62 8.63
N LEU A 399 -10.25 -6.60 9.29
CA LEU A 399 -9.52 -6.76 10.55
C LEU A 399 -10.43 -7.27 11.67
N LEU A 400 -11.68 -6.78 11.74
CA LEU A 400 -12.64 -7.23 12.74
C LEU A 400 -13.06 -8.69 12.52
N THR A 401 -13.09 -9.18 11.29
CA THR A 401 -13.58 -10.53 10.97
C THR A 401 -12.50 -11.51 10.58
N GLY A 402 -11.22 -11.15 10.59
CA GLY A 402 -10.12 -12.01 10.16
C GLY A 402 -8.76 -11.63 10.74
N ASN A 403 -7.87 -12.61 10.91
CA ASN A 403 -6.51 -12.37 11.43
C ASN A 403 -5.47 -12.27 10.31
N TYR A 404 -5.37 -11.14 9.61
CA TYR A 404 -4.37 -10.92 8.56
C TYR A 404 -3.10 -10.25 9.07
N CYS A 405 -2.62 -10.65 10.26
CA CYS A 405 -1.39 -10.15 10.88
C CYS A 405 -1.21 -8.62 10.76
N PHE A 406 -0.15 -8.13 10.12
CA PHE A 406 0.10 -6.69 9.93
C PHE A 406 -0.41 -6.16 8.58
N PHE A 407 -1.02 -6.99 7.75
CA PHE A 407 -1.49 -6.63 6.40
C PHE A 407 -2.48 -5.47 6.40
N ASN A 408 -3.55 -5.57 7.20
CA ASN A 408 -4.57 -4.52 7.24
C ASN A 408 -3.99 -3.20 7.77
N LEU A 409 -3.07 -3.26 8.74
CA LEU A 409 -2.39 -2.07 9.25
C LEU A 409 -1.54 -1.40 8.15
N LEU A 410 -0.85 -2.20 7.32
CA LEU A 410 -0.07 -1.71 6.20
C LEU A 410 -0.94 -1.12 5.08
N ALA A 411 -2.07 -1.77 4.76
CA ALA A 411 -3.04 -1.23 3.81
C ALA A 411 -3.63 0.11 4.32
N LEU A 412 -3.98 0.19 5.60
CA LEU A 412 -4.45 1.43 6.23
C LEU A 412 -3.37 2.53 6.20
N ALA A 413 -2.11 2.19 6.47
CA ALA A 413 -1.00 3.14 6.36
C ALA A 413 -0.86 3.67 4.92
N LEU A 414 -0.95 2.82 3.90
CA LEU A 414 -0.96 3.27 2.50
C LEU A 414 -2.17 4.18 2.19
N ILE A 415 -3.35 3.87 2.71
CA ILE A 415 -4.55 4.71 2.55
C ILE A 415 -4.36 6.11 3.16
N VAL A 416 -3.58 6.26 4.24
CA VAL A 416 -3.25 7.58 4.81
C VAL A 416 -2.63 8.50 3.77
N LEU A 417 -1.86 7.99 2.80
CA LEU A 417 -1.27 8.79 1.72
C LEU A 417 -2.28 9.32 0.68
N LEU A 418 -3.56 8.94 0.79
CA LEU A 418 -4.66 9.56 0.04
C LEU A 418 -5.20 10.83 0.71
N LEU A 419 -4.90 11.00 2.00
CA LEU A 419 -5.26 12.19 2.77
C LEU A 419 -4.28 13.33 2.47
N ASP A 420 -4.63 14.53 2.91
CA ASP A 420 -3.78 15.71 2.81
C ASP A 420 -3.64 16.40 4.16
N ASP A 421 -2.70 17.32 4.28
CA ASP A 421 -2.32 17.88 5.58
C ASP A 421 -3.46 18.63 6.29
N ALA A 422 -4.55 18.98 5.59
CA ALA A 422 -5.70 19.65 6.18
C ALA A 422 -6.60 18.72 7.01
N VAL A 423 -6.50 17.38 6.86
CA VAL A 423 -7.29 16.47 7.70
C VAL A 423 -6.83 16.45 9.15
N TRP A 424 -5.56 16.82 9.38
CA TRP A 424 -4.95 16.74 10.71
C TRP A 424 -5.27 17.99 11.54
N PRO A 425 -5.72 17.82 12.80
CA PRO A 425 -6.06 18.94 13.67
C PRO A 425 -4.92 19.95 13.78
N LEU A 426 -5.26 21.25 13.82
CA LEU A 426 -4.29 22.34 14.04
C LEU A 426 -3.54 22.17 15.37
N SER A 427 -4.15 21.57 16.40
CA SER A 427 -3.48 21.28 17.68
C SER A 427 -2.37 20.22 17.55
N TRP A 428 -2.50 19.28 16.62
CA TRP A 428 -1.46 18.28 16.33
C TRP A 428 -0.34 18.94 15.54
N ARG A 429 -0.68 19.61 14.43
CA ARG A 429 0.28 20.33 13.59
C ARG A 429 1.00 21.44 14.35
N GLY A 430 0.29 22.19 15.19
CA GLY A 430 0.80 23.29 16.01
C GLY A 430 1.60 22.86 17.23
N ARG A 431 1.35 21.68 17.81
CA ARG A 431 2.25 21.10 18.83
C ARG A 431 3.59 20.74 18.20
N VAL A 432 3.57 20.09 17.04
CA VAL A 432 4.81 19.71 16.36
C VAL A 432 5.54 20.94 15.80
N ALA A 433 4.82 21.90 15.21
CA ALA A 433 5.41 23.15 14.72
C ALA A 433 6.06 24.00 15.83
N ARG A 434 5.55 23.92 17.08
CA ARG A 434 6.18 24.58 18.25
C ARG A 434 7.49 23.93 18.66
N LEU A 435 7.60 22.60 18.55
CA LEU A 435 8.87 21.87 18.73
C LEU A 435 9.87 22.17 17.59
N ASP A 436 9.37 22.61 16.43
CA ASP A 436 10.14 22.92 15.23
C ASP A 436 10.51 24.41 15.08
N ALA A 437 10.00 25.29 15.96
CA ALA A 437 10.16 26.74 15.83
C ALA A 437 11.63 27.22 15.88
N SER A 438 12.52 26.41 16.48
CA SER A 438 13.94 26.70 16.62
C SER A 438 14.82 26.10 15.50
N ALA A 439 14.23 25.32 14.58
CA ALA A 439 15.00 24.62 13.55
C ALA A 439 15.17 25.50 12.29
N PRO A 440 16.39 25.71 11.77
CA PRO A 440 16.59 26.46 10.54
C PRO A 440 15.85 25.78 9.38
N ARG A 441 15.07 26.55 8.60
CA ARG A 441 14.40 26.11 7.36
C ARG A 441 15.44 25.82 6.29
N MET A 442 16.10 24.67 6.39
CA MET A 442 17.00 24.19 5.34
C MET A 442 16.20 23.57 4.21
N THR A 443 16.43 24.02 2.98
CA THR A 443 15.90 23.42 1.73
C THR A 443 16.64 22.15 1.31
N ARG A 444 17.75 21.82 1.99
CA ARG A 444 18.55 20.60 1.78
C ARG A 444 17.86 19.40 2.46
N GLY A 445 17.69 18.31 1.71
CA GLY A 445 17.08 17.07 2.19
C GLY A 445 16.06 16.44 1.24
N ARG A 446 15.77 17.05 0.10
CA ARG A 446 14.85 16.49 -0.91
C ARG A 446 15.64 15.63 -1.90
N TRP A 447 15.10 14.46 -2.25
CA TRP A 447 15.63 13.68 -3.36
C TRP A 447 15.62 14.49 -4.67
N PRO A 448 16.73 14.47 -5.44
CA PRO A 448 16.74 15.10 -6.73
C PRO A 448 15.82 14.36 -7.72
N GLY A 449 15.26 15.11 -8.68
CA GLY A 449 14.36 14.56 -9.70
C GLY A 449 15.03 13.50 -10.57
N TRP A 450 16.33 13.62 -10.83
CA TRP A 450 17.10 12.66 -11.63
C TRP A 450 17.28 11.31 -10.92
N ALA A 451 17.18 11.25 -9.59
CA ALA A 451 17.23 9.98 -8.85
C ALA A 451 15.84 9.33 -8.78
N THR A 452 14.80 10.12 -8.47
CA THR A 452 13.44 9.58 -8.29
C THR A 452 12.73 9.27 -9.61
N GLY A 453 13.04 9.97 -10.69
CA GLY A 453 12.46 9.76 -12.02
C GLY A 453 12.70 8.36 -12.56
N PRO A 454 13.96 7.92 -12.76
CA PRO A 454 14.29 6.59 -13.27
C PRO A 454 13.73 5.46 -12.42
N VAL A 455 13.83 5.55 -11.09
CA VAL A 455 13.25 4.56 -10.17
C VAL A 455 11.73 4.46 -10.35
N THR A 456 11.05 5.61 -10.48
CA THR A 456 9.60 5.64 -10.73
C THR A 456 9.26 4.94 -12.05
N VAL A 457 10.00 5.22 -13.13
CA VAL A 457 9.76 4.59 -14.43
C VAL A 457 10.02 3.09 -14.38
N ALA A 458 11.14 2.66 -13.81
CA ALA A 458 11.49 1.25 -13.69
C ALA A 458 10.43 0.46 -12.90
N ILE A 459 10.04 0.94 -11.71
CA ILE A 459 9.02 0.28 -10.90
C ILE A 459 7.66 0.28 -11.61
N LEU A 460 7.27 1.39 -12.27
CA LEU A 460 6.02 1.45 -13.02
C LEU A 460 6.01 0.37 -14.10
N VAL A 461 7.04 0.30 -14.94
CA VAL A 461 7.15 -0.65 -16.05
C VAL A 461 7.16 -2.09 -15.54
N MET A 462 8.00 -2.41 -14.56
CA MET A 462 8.06 -3.76 -13.98
C MET A 462 6.73 -4.18 -13.35
N SER A 463 6.00 -3.24 -12.73
CA SER A 463 4.70 -3.52 -12.11
C SER A 463 3.56 -3.79 -13.10
N LEU A 464 3.76 -3.50 -14.40
CA LEU A 464 2.77 -3.82 -15.44
C LEU A 464 2.64 -5.33 -15.63
N ALA A 465 3.73 -6.09 -15.57
CA ALA A 465 3.69 -7.54 -15.75
C ALA A 465 2.77 -8.25 -14.73
N PRO A 466 2.95 -8.10 -13.41
CA PRO A 466 2.06 -8.73 -12.44
C PRO A 466 0.64 -8.17 -12.49
N LEU A 467 0.45 -6.88 -12.81
CA LEU A 467 -0.88 -6.29 -12.96
C LEU A 467 -1.63 -6.89 -14.15
N VAL A 468 -1.02 -6.95 -15.33
CA VAL A 468 -1.64 -7.54 -16.52
C VAL A 468 -1.85 -9.05 -16.32
N GLY A 469 -0.96 -9.72 -15.60
CA GLY A 469 -1.11 -11.13 -15.20
C GLY A 469 -2.40 -11.42 -14.41
N THR A 470 -2.97 -10.45 -13.69
CA THR A 470 -4.26 -10.64 -12.98
C THR A 470 -5.44 -10.91 -13.92
N PHE A 471 -5.33 -10.51 -15.19
CA PHE A 471 -6.30 -10.79 -16.24
C PHE A 471 -6.12 -12.20 -16.85
N ARG A 472 -5.27 -13.04 -16.26
CA ARG A 472 -4.91 -14.38 -16.75
C ARG A 472 -4.32 -14.36 -18.17
N ILE A 473 -3.67 -13.26 -18.53
CA ILE A 473 -2.94 -13.16 -19.79
C ILE A 473 -1.65 -13.98 -19.66
N PRO A 474 -1.37 -14.93 -20.58
CA PRO A 474 -0.20 -15.78 -20.50
C PRO A 474 1.11 -14.96 -20.50
N PRO A 475 2.11 -15.31 -19.67
CA PRO A 475 3.39 -14.60 -19.62
C PRO A 475 4.08 -14.46 -20.98
N ALA A 476 3.97 -15.47 -21.85
CA ALA A 476 4.53 -15.44 -23.21
C ALA A 476 4.05 -14.23 -24.04
N ARG A 477 2.85 -13.69 -23.78
CA ARG A 477 2.32 -12.51 -24.50
C ARG A 477 2.85 -11.17 -23.97
N LEU A 478 3.47 -11.17 -22.79
CA LEU A 478 4.01 -9.97 -22.15
C LEU A 478 5.48 -9.72 -22.50
N GLY A 479 6.13 -10.71 -23.15
CA GLY A 479 7.45 -10.57 -23.76
C GLY A 479 8.52 -10.04 -22.77
N PRO A 480 9.26 -8.99 -23.13
CA PRO A 480 10.36 -8.45 -22.31
C PRO A 480 9.97 -8.05 -20.89
N LEU A 481 8.70 -7.71 -20.64
CA LEU A 481 8.25 -7.29 -19.30
C LEU A 481 8.34 -8.41 -18.27
N VAL A 482 8.13 -9.66 -18.67
CA VAL A 482 8.24 -10.83 -17.78
C VAL A 482 9.70 -11.05 -17.42
N PHE A 483 10.60 -11.00 -18.40
CA PHE A 483 12.04 -11.16 -18.19
C PHE A 483 12.60 -10.12 -17.21
N LEU A 484 12.20 -8.85 -17.34
CA LEU A 484 12.59 -7.80 -16.39
C LEU A 484 12.09 -8.08 -14.97
N ASN A 485 10.86 -8.60 -14.83
CA ASN A 485 10.30 -8.97 -13.54
C ASN A 485 11.02 -10.19 -12.93
N GLU A 486 11.35 -11.19 -13.73
CA GLU A 486 12.09 -12.38 -13.28
C GLU A 486 13.49 -12.03 -12.78
N ILE A 487 14.21 -11.13 -13.48
CA ILE A 487 15.51 -10.65 -13.02
C ILE A 487 15.38 -9.91 -11.68
N ALA A 488 14.35 -9.07 -11.53
CA ALA A 488 14.13 -8.28 -10.31
C ALA A 488 13.46 -9.07 -9.17
N ALA A 489 12.94 -10.26 -9.42
CA ALA A 489 12.19 -11.07 -8.46
C ALA A 489 12.93 -11.32 -7.14
N PRO A 490 14.26 -11.59 -7.11
CA PRO A 490 14.99 -11.78 -5.86
C PRO A 490 15.00 -10.56 -4.93
N LEU A 491 14.83 -9.35 -5.48
CA LEU A 491 14.77 -8.11 -4.71
C LEU A 491 13.38 -7.86 -4.10
N ARG A 492 12.34 -8.57 -4.59
CA ARG A 492 10.95 -8.46 -4.14
C ARG A 492 10.43 -7.02 -4.05
N VAL A 493 10.90 -6.15 -4.94
CA VAL A 493 10.50 -4.73 -5.02
C VAL A 493 9.24 -4.51 -5.88
N VAL A 494 8.79 -5.54 -6.59
CA VAL A 494 7.55 -5.56 -7.36
C VAL A 494 6.89 -6.92 -7.16
N SER A 495 5.60 -6.95 -6.86
CA SER A 495 4.85 -8.20 -6.62
C SER A 495 3.45 -8.19 -7.20
N GLY A 496 2.89 -9.40 -7.37
CA GLY A 496 1.48 -9.63 -7.67
C GLY A 496 0.64 -9.73 -6.40
N TYR A 497 -0.63 -9.33 -6.51
CA TYR A 497 -1.59 -9.33 -5.39
C TYR A 497 -2.86 -10.07 -5.82
N GLY A 498 -3.35 -10.98 -4.99
CA GLY A 498 -4.48 -11.82 -5.37
C GLY A 498 -5.01 -12.77 -4.29
N LEU A 499 -5.04 -12.33 -3.03
CA LEU A 499 -5.60 -13.10 -1.92
C LEU A 499 -7.04 -13.56 -2.20
N PHE A 500 -7.30 -14.85 -1.96
CA PHE A 500 -8.59 -15.51 -2.14
C PHE A 500 -9.17 -15.39 -3.56
N ALA A 501 -8.32 -15.45 -4.59
CA ALA A 501 -8.76 -15.53 -5.98
C ALA A 501 -9.75 -16.68 -6.18
N VAL A 502 -9.47 -17.85 -5.59
CA VAL A 502 -10.38 -19.00 -5.50
C VAL A 502 -10.80 -19.16 -4.05
N MET A 503 -12.11 -19.24 -3.80
CA MET A 503 -12.68 -19.39 -2.47
C MET A 503 -12.58 -20.84 -2.01
N THR A 504 -12.02 -21.04 -0.82
CA THR A 504 -12.09 -22.31 -0.12
C THR A 504 -13.50 -22.50 0.45
N THR A 505 -14.19 -23.57 0.05
CA THR A 505 -15.56 -23.87 0.48
C THR A 505 -15.64 -24.89 1.63
N ARG A 506 -14.51 -25.51 1.97
CA ARG A 506 -14.36 -26.43 3.10
C ARG A 506 -13.23 -25.98 4.02
N ARG A 507 -13.37 -26.20 5.32
CA ARG A 507 -12.29 -25.94 6.28
C ARG A 507 -11.59 -27.24 6.66
N GLN A 508 -10.69 -27.70 5.80
CA GLN A 508 -9.81 -28.82 6.10
C GLN A 508 -8.70 -28.41 7.06
N GLU A 509 -8.45 -29.24 8.06
CA GLU A 509 -7.43 -29.05 9.07
C GLU A 509 -6.60 -30.31 9.24
N ILE A 510 -5.28 -30.13 9.27
CA ILE A 510 -4.35 -31.20 9.62
C ILE A 510 -4.17 -31.19 11.15
N VAL A 511 -4.56 -32.30 11.78
CA VAL A 511 -4.27 -32.62 13.18
C VAL A 511 -3.06 -33.55 13.19
N VAL A 512 -1.93 -33.07 13.72
CA VAL A 512 -0.70 -33.86 13.79
C VAL A 512 -0.69 -34.65 15.09
N GLU A 513 -0.53 -35.96 15.00
CA GLU A 513 -0.58 -36.87 16.13
C GLU A 513 0.71 -37.66 16.26
N GLY A 514 1.17 -37.86 17.50
CA GLY A 514 2.28 -38.75 17.81
C GLY A 514 1.82 -40.04 18.49
N SER A 515 2.65 -41.08 18.44
CA SER A 515 2.44 -42.33 19.16
C SER A 515 3.76 -43.04 19.48
N GLN A 516 3.82 -43.73 20.62
CA GLN A 516 4.97 -44.61 20.96
C GLN A 516 4.83 -46.02 20.36
N GLU A 517 3.61 -46.52 20.29
CA GLU A 517 3.30 -47.91 19.91
C GLU A 517 2.51 -48.01 18.60
N GLY A 518 2.03 -46.87 18.10
CA GLY A 518 1.20 -46.75 16.90
C GLY A 518 -0.27 -47.17 17.09
N ARG A 519 -0.71 -47.40 18.34
CA ARG A 519 -2.11 -47.70 18.70
C ARG A 519 -2.84 -46.49 19.25
N ILE A 520 -2.29 -45.88 20.32
CA ILE A 520 -2.82 -44.67 20.94
C ILE A 520 -2.14 -43.46 20.29
N TRP A 521 -2.93 -42.59 19.69
CA TRP A 521 -2.46 -41.41 18.99
C TRP A 521 -2.86 -40.16 19.76
N LEU A 522 -1.90 -39.31 20.07
CA LEU A 522 -2.12 -38.10 20.86
C LEU A 522 -1.83 -36.86 20.02
N PRO A 523 -2.77 -35.90 19.95
CA PRO A 523 -2.63 -34.72 19.11
C PRO A 523 -1.66 -33.71 19.70
N TYR A 524 -0.83 -33.12 18.84
CA TYR A 524 -0.11 -31.88 19.11
C TYR A 524 -1.06 -30.69 18.91
N GLU A 525 -1.27 -29.88 19.95
CA GLU A 525 -2.10 -28.68 19.82
C GLU A 525 -1.29 -27.48 19.35
N PHE A 526 -1.77 -26.82 18.31
CA PHE A 526 -1.23 -25.56 17.80
C PHE A 526 -1.78 -24.38 18.60
N ARG A 527 -1.09 -23.24 18.57
CA ARG A 527 -1.43 -22.07 19.41
C ARG A 527 -2.68 -21.34 18.97
N TYR A 528 -2.94 -21.24 17.67
CA TYR A 528 -3.93 -20.32 17.14
C TYR A 528 -4.90 -20.92 16.12
N LYS A 529 -4.47 -21.86 15.27
CA LYS A 529 -5.36 -22.51 14.30
C LYS A 529 -6.47 -23.34 14.99
N PRO A 530 -7.57 -23.69 14.32
CA PRO A 530 -8.56 -24.62 14.88
C PRO A 530 -7.93 -25.95 15.33
N GLY A 531 -8.41 -26.47 16.46
CA GLY A 531 -7.90 -27.66 17.16
C GLY A 531 -9.00 -28.23 18.04
N ASP A 532 -8.87 -28.18 19.36
CA ASP A 532 -9.99 -28.46 20.26
C ASP A 532 -11.26 -27.68 19.87
N VAL A 533 -12.36 -28.41 19.68
CA VAL A 533 -13.66 -27.90 19.24
C VAL A 533 -14.29 -26.91 20.23
N LYS A 534 -13.93 -27.00 21.52
CA LYS A 534 -14.37 -26.07 22.57
C LYS A 534 -13.50 -24.82 22.66
N ARG A 535 -12.33 -24.81 22.01
CA ARG A 535 -11.43 -23.66 22.05
C ARG A 535 -12.00 -22.50 21.26
N ARG A 536 -12.28 -21.39 21.96
CA ARG A 536 -12.67 -20.13 21.35
C ARG A 536 -11.59 -19.62 20.38
N PRO A 537 -11.92 -19.30 19.11
CA PRO A 537 -10.96 -18.67 18.20
C PRO A 537 -10.49 -17.30 18.71
N ARG A 538 -9.24 -16.93 18.43
CA ARG A 538 -8.58 -15.75 19.03
C ARG A 538 -8.38 -14.61 18.02
N PHE A 539 -8.29 -13.38 18.53
CA PHE A 539 -7.60 -12.31 17.80
C PHE A 539 -6.10 -12.46 18.01
N VAL A 540 -5.35 -12.56 16.92
CA VAL A 540 -3.91 -12.81 16.88
C VAL A 540 -3.18 -11.64 16.23
N ALA A 541 -3.84 -10.97 15.27
CA ALA A 541 -3.30 -9.77 14.66
C ALA A 541 -2.91 -8.73 15.74
N PRO A 542 -1.74 -8.08 15.64
CA PRO A 542 -0.91 -8.03 14.44
C PRO A 542 0.20 -9.08 14.37
N HIS A 543 0.29 -10.00 15.33
CA HIS A 543 1.20 -11.14 15.27
C HIS A 543 0.80 -12.10 14.14
N GLN A 544 1.79 -12.70 13.49
CA GLN A 544 1.61 -13.72 12.47
C GLN A 544 2.23 -15.05 12.91
N PRO A 545 1.41 -16.03 13.32
CA PRO A 545 1.91 -17.37 13.61
C PRO A 545 2.18 -18.10 12.29
N ARG A 546 3.45 -18.14 11.87
CA ARG A 546 3.87 -18.59 10.54
C ARG A 546 3.56 -20.07 10.32
N LEU A 547 3.78 -20.89 11.35
CA LEU A 547 3.51 -22.33 11.29
C LEU A 547 1.99 -22.62 11.20
N ASP A 548 1.17 -22.02 12.07
CA ASP A 548 -0.29 -22.15 12.02
C ASP A 548 -0.85 -21.73 10.64
N TRP A 549 -0.31 -20.65 10.07
CA TRP A 549 -0.69 -20.20 8.72
C TRP A 549 -0.29 -21.19 7.64
N GLN A 550 0.93 -21.74 7.70
CA GLN A 550 1.40 -22.71 6.73
C GLN A 550 0.60 -24.03 6.79
N MET A 551 0.17 -24.47 7.98
CA MET A 551 -0.69 -25.65 8.12
C MET A 551 -2.01 -25.50 7.35
N TRP A 552 -2.60 -24.30 7.30
CA TRP A 552 -3.79 -24.04 6.49
C TRP A 552 -3.51 -24.19 4.99
N PHE A 553 -2.38 -23.66 4.50
CA PHE A 553 -1.97 -23.82 3.10
C PHE A 553 -1.67 -25.27 2.75
N ALA A 554 -0.99 -26.02 3.62
CA ALA A 554 -0.70 -27.44 3.42
C ALA A 554 -1.99 -28.26 3.28
N ALA A 555 -3.04 -27.94 4.05
CA ALA A 555 -4.31 -28.63 3.99
C ALA A 555 -5.06 -28.46 2.65
N LEU A 556 -4.69 -27.48 1.82
CA LEU A 556 -5.26 -27.28 0.47
C LEU A 556 -4.62 -28.19 -0.58
N GLY A 557 -3.49 -28.83 -0.26
CA GLY A 557 -2.72 -29.68 -1.16
C GLY A 557 -2.47 -31.06 -0.57
N ASP A 558 -1.36 -31.66 -1.00
CA ASP A 558 -0.89 -32.97 -0.53
C ASP A 558 0.41 -32.81 0.26
N PHE A 559 0.72 -33.74 1.16
CA PHE A 559 1.92 -33.66 2.00
C PHE A 559 3.22 -33.57 1.18
N ARG A 560 3.25 -34.15 -0.03
CA ARG A 560 4.39 -34.08 -0.97
C ARG A 560 4.64 -32.68 -1.51
N SER A 561 3.59 -31.85 -1.59
CA SER A 561 3.69 -30.46 -2.05
C SER A 561 4.15 -29.49 -0.95
N SER A 562 4.35 -29.97 0.29
CA SER A 562 4.77 -29.17 1.44
C SER A 562 6.02 -29.77 2.09
N PRO A 563 7.23 -29.63 1.51
CA PRO A 563 8.45 -30.22 2.06
C PRO A 563 8.76 -29.83 3.50
N TRP A 564 8.41 -28.60 3.90
CA TRP A 564 8.55 -28.14 5.28
C TRP A 564 7.71 -28.96 6.28
N TYR A 565 6.58 -29.55 5.86
CA TYR A 565 5.76 -30.40 6.72
C TYR A 565 6.48 -31.70 7.09
N LEU A 566 7.26 -32.26 6.16
CA LEU A 566 8.10 -33.43 6.43
C LEU A 566 9.23 -33.05 7.40
N GLY A 567 9.88 -31.91 7.19
CA GLY A 567 10.87 -31.37 8.13
C GLY A 567 10.26 -31.14 9.52
N PHE A 568 9.02 -30.67 9.60
CA PHE A 568 8.28 -30.51 10.85
C PHE A 568 8.04 -31.86 11.53
N CYS A 569 7.56 -32.87 10.82
CA CYS A 569 7.36 -34.22 11.35
C CYS A 569 8.66 -34.86 11.86
N GLN A 570 9.76 -34.71 11.09
CA GLN A 570 11.08 -35.17 11.51
C GLN A 570 11.50 -34.51 12.84
N ARG A 571 11.36 -33.18 12.95
CA ARG A 571 11.73 -32.44 14.17
C ARG A 571 10.88 -32.82 15.38
N LEU A 572 9.63 -33.25 15.19
CA LEU A 572 8.80 -33.81 16.27
C LEU A 572 9.30 -35.17 16.74
N LEU A 573 9.65 -36.06 15.81
CA LEU A 573 10.23 -37.38 16.10
C LEU A 573 11.62 -37.28 16.77
N GLU A 574 12.38 -36.24 16.46
CA GLU A 574 13.66 -35.92 17.13
C GLU A 574 13.47 -35.24 18.50
N GLY A 575 12.26 -34.77 18.84
CA GLY A 575 12.01 -34.02 20.08
C GLY A 575 12.65 -32.62 20.10
N SER A 576 12.73 -31.95 18.96
CA SER A 576 13.38 -30.64 18.84
C SER A 576 12.68 -29.57 19.68
N ARG A 577 13.34 -29.10 20.74
CA ARG A 577 12.80 -28.07 21.65
C ARG A 577 12.38 -26.78 20.94
N PRO A 578 13.16 -26.19 20.00
CA PRO A 578 12.72 -25.00 19.27
C PRO A 578 11.43 -25.20 18.47
N VAL A 579 11.24 -26.37 17.87
CA VAL A 579 10.04 -26.69 17.08
C VAL A 579 8.84 -26.96 17.98
N LEU A 580 9.03 -27.74 19.04
CA LEU A 580 8.00 -27.96 20.07
C LEU A 580 7.57 -26.64 20.72
N GLY A 581 8.48 -25.66 20.84
CA GLY A 581 8.18 -24.32 21.31
C GLY A 581 7.21 -23.52 20.45
N LEU A 582 7.04 -23.88 19.17
CA LEU A 582 6.03 -23.26 18.28
C LEU A 582 4.60 -23.74 18.60
N LEU A 583 4.46 -24.89 19.24
CA LEU A 583 3.19 -25.51 19.58
C LEU A 583 2.65 -24.99 20.93
N ALA A 584 1.39 -25.28 21.21
CA ALA A 584 0.75 -24.98 22.49
C ALA A 584 0.93 -26.12 23.50
N SER A 585 0.88 -27.37 23.03
CA SER A 585 1.08 -28.55 23.87
C SER A 585 2.00 -29.57 23.19
N ASN A 586 2.81 -30.25 24.02
CA ASN A 586 3.54 -31.44 23.64
C ASN A 586 3.00 -32.62 24.47
N PRO A 587 2.29 -33.59 23.87
CA PRO A 587 1.79 -34.76 24.57
C PRO A 587 2.89 -35.77 24.97
N PHE A 588 4.13 -35.55 24.54
CA PHE A 588 5.28 -36.42 24.78
C PHE A 588 6.42 -35.69 25.52
N PRO A 589 6.24 -35.30 26.80
CA PRO A 589 7.23 -34.50 27.53
C PRO A 589 8.46 -35.29 27.99
N ALA A 590 8.34 -36.60 28.20
CA ALA A 590 9.41 -37.45 28.73
C ALA A 590 10.37 -37.95 27.63
N ALA A 591 9.82 -38.38 26.49
CA ALA A 591 10.58 -38.87 25.35
C ALA A 591 9.78 -38.60 24.06
N PRO A 592 10.44 -38.27 22.93
CA PRO A 592 9.73 -38.02 21.67
C PRO A 592 8.94 -39.26 21.21
N PRO A 593 7.88 -39.08 20.40
CA PRO A 593 7.12 -40.19 19.88
C PRO A 593 7.95 -41.01 18.88
N ARG A 594 7.68 -42.31 18.80
CA ARG A 594 8.26 -43.18 17.76
C ARG A 594 7.61 -42.97 16.39
N TYR A 595 6.33 -42.64 16.36
CA TYR A 595 5.55 -42.48 15.14
C TYR A 595 4.83 -41.14 15.13
N VAL A 596 4.72 -40.52 13.95
CA VAL A 596 3.92 -39.31 13.72
C VAL A 596 3.01 -39.51 12.51
N ARG A 597 1.80 -38.97 12.54
CA ARG A 597 0.87 -38.98 11.40
C ARG A 597 0.06 -37.68 11.30
N GLY A 598 -0.45 -37.43 10.09
CA GLY A 598 -1.38 -36.33 9.81
C GLY A 598 -2.83 -36.82 9.64
N VAL A 599 -3.67 -36.34 10.56
CA VAL A 599 -5.14 -36.35 10.66
C VAL A 599 -5.89 -35.34 9.79
N LEU A 600 -6.60 -35.65 8.69
CA LEU A 600 -7.48 -34.65 8.07
C LEU A 600 -8.86 -34.64 8.72
N TYR A 601 -9.31 -33.44 9.08
CA TYR A 601 -10.63 -33.17 9.60
C TYR A 601 -11.29 -32.02 8.85
N ASP A 602 -12.58 -32.15 8.54
CA ASP A 602 -13.42 -31.08 8.04
C ASP A 602 -14.04 -30.38 9.26
N TYR A 603 -13.66 -29.13 9.51
CA TYR A 603 -14.20 -28.30 10.59
C TYR A 603 -15.35 -27.45 10.08
N HIS A 604 -16.33 -27.23 10.96
CA HIS A 604 -17.43 -26.29 10.75
C HIS A 604 -17.71 -25.52 12.02
N PHE A 605 -18.09 -24.25 11.90
CA PHE A 605 -18.65 -23.49 13.00
C PHE A 605 -19.95 -24.16 13.48
N THR A 606 -20.13 -24.21 14.80
CA THR A 606 -21.41 -24.60 15.38
C THR A 606 -22.46 -23.51 15.17
N ASP A 607 -23.73 -23.89 15.14
CA ASP A 607 -24.82 -22.93 15.28
C ASP A 607 -24.95 -22.40 16.71
N ALA A 608 -25.79 -21.38 16.91
CA ALA A 608 -25.96 -20.73 18.20
C ALA A 608 -26.57 -21.65 19.29
N ALA A 609 -27.45 -22.58 18.92
CA ALA A 609 -28.07 -23.51 19.86
C ALA A 609 -27.05 -24.55 20.34
N THR A 610 -26.32 -25.17 19.40
CA THR A 610 -25.25 -26.13 19.67
C THR A 610 -24.15 -25.51 20.52
N ARG A 611 -23.71 -24.28 20.21
CA ARG A 611 -22.72 -23.56 21.00
C ARG A 611 -23.20 -23.28 22.43
N ARG A 612 -24.46 -22.88 22.62
CA ARG A 612 -25.04 -22.67 23.96
C ARG A 612 -25.14 -23.96 24.77
N ALA A 613 -25.50 -25.08 24.14
CA ALA A 613 -25.68 -26.35 24.82
C ALA A 613 -24.35 -27.03 25.20
N THR A 614 -23.34 -26.97 24.33
CA THR A 614 -22.11 -27.77 24.46
C THR A 614 -20.86 -26.96 24.82
N GLY A 615 -20.93 -25.63 24.65
CA GLY A 615 -19.77 -24.74 24.70
C GLY A 615 -18.84 -24.84 23.48
N ALA A 616 -19.12 -25.72 22.51
CA ALA A 616 -18.28 -25.92 21.33
C ALA A 616 -18.43 -24.79 20.31
N TRP A 617 -17.30 -24.28 19.83
CA TRP A 617 -17.23 -23.31 18.73
C TRP A 617 -17.19 -23.98 17.36
N TRP A 618 -16.68 -25.21 17.35
CA TRP A 618 -16.53 -26.02 16.15
C TRP A 618 -17.24 -27.36 16.31
N ARG A 619 -17.61 -27.95 15.19
CA ARG A 619 -17.77 -29.40 15.04
C ARG A 619 -16.73 -29.85 14.01
N ARG A 620 -16.31 -31.11 14.08
CA ARG A 620 -15.35 -31.67 13.13
C ARG A 620 -15.70 -33.10 12.79
N GLU A 621 -15.40 -33.48 11.56
CA GLU A 621 -15.57 -34.85 11.06
C GLU A 621 -14.25 -35.29 10.44
N GLU A 622 -13.80 -36.51 10.73
CA GLU A 622 -12.57 -37.05 10.13
C GLU A 622 -12.80 -37.31 8.64
N SER A 623 -11.99 -36.70 7.78
CA SER A 623 -12.12 -36.80 6.32
C SER A 623 -11.04 -37.65 5.67
N GLY A 624 -10.01 -38.09 6.43
CA GLY A 624 -9.02 -39.06 5.98
C GLY A 624 -7.62 -38.79 6.55
N ARG A 625 -6.60 -39.40 5.96
CA ARG A 625 -5.19 -39.13 6.32
C ARG A 625 -4.59 -38.11 5.37
N PHE A 626 -3.79 -37.19 5.91
CA PHE A 626 -3.01 -36.24 5.11
C PHE A 626 -1.80 -36.89 4.44
N GLY A 627 -1.28 -37.97 5.01
CA GLY A 627 -0.11 -38.68 4.51
C GLY A 627 0.13 -39.99 5.26
N PRO A 628 1.24 -40.70 4.95
CA PRO A 628 1.60 -41.93 5.62
C PRO A 628 1.95 -41.69 7.09
N VAL A 629 2.02 -42.78 7.86
CA VAL A 629 2.66 -42.75 9.18
C VAL A 629 4.16 -42.66 8.98
N LEU A 630 4.82 -41.77 9.71
CA LEU A 630 6.25 -41.49 9.62
C LEU A 630 6.98 -41.95 10.89
N THR A 631 8.21 -42.42 10.74
CA THR A 631 9.13 -42.80 11.83
C THR A 631 10.56 -42.40 11.45
N LEU A 632 11.47 -42.41 12.43
CA LEU A 632 12.90 -42.35 12.17
C LEU A 632 13.51 -43.75 12.14
N VAL A 633 14.37 -44.01 11.17
CA VAL A 633 15.27 -45.16 11.09
C VAL A 633 16.65 -44.62 10.78
N ASP A 634 17.62 -44.87 11.66
CA ASP A 634 18.99 -44.34 11.54
C ASP A 634 19.04 -42.81 11.33
N GLY A 635 18.13 -42.09 11.97
CA GLY A 635 17.99 -40.62 11.86
C GLY A 635 17.36 -40.12 10.55
N GLN A 636 16.94 -41.03 9.65
CA GLN A 636 16.25 -40.69 8.41
C GLN A 636 14.73 -40.86 8.57
N LEU A 637 13.98 -39.91 8.01
CA LEU A 637 12.53 -39.95 7.99
C LEU A 637 12.04 -40.97 6.96
N VAL A 638 11.29 -41.98 7.41
CA VAL A 638 10.75 -43.02 6.54
C VAL A 638 9.24 -43.24 6.78
N ALA A 639 8.54 -43.63 5.72
CA ALA A 639 7.15 -44.04 5.81
C ALA A 639 7.04 -45.47 6.36
N VAL A 640 6.14 -45.68 7.32
CA VAL A 640 5.83 -47.01 7.84
C VAL A 640 4.94 -47.74 6.83
N PRO A 641 5.30 -48.96 6.37
CA PRO A 641 4.48 -49.75 5.47
C PRO A 641 3.09 -50.02 6.04
N GLU A 642 2.07 -50.09 5.19
CA GLU A 642 0.71 -50.46 5.63
C GLU A 642 0.73 -51.86 6.28
N GLY A 643 0.33 -51.94 7.57
CA GLY A 643 0.43 -53.16 8.38
C GLY A 643 1.70 -53.29 9.25
N GLY A 644 2.70 -52.41 9.09
CA GLY A 644 3.98 -52.44 9.81
C GLY A 644 3.95 -51.87 11.23
N VAL A 645 2.86 -51.21 11.64
CA VAL A 645 2.62 -50.86 13.04
C VAL A 645 2.23 -52.14 13.77
N ARG A 646 3.22 -52.88 14.28
CA ARG A 646 3.02 -54.21 14.89
C ARG A 646 1.93 -54.15 15.96
N ARG A 647 0.80 -54.81 15.69
CA ARG A 647 -0.10 -55.33 16.72
C ARG A 647 0.62 -56.47 17.47
N ARG A 648 1.57 -56.15 18.35
CA ARG A 648 1.98 -57.08 19.42
C ARG A 648 1.43 -56.56 20.73
#